data_AF-A0AAV9I6F3-F1
#
_entry.id   AF-A0AAV9I6F3-F1
#
_cell.length_a   1.000
_cell.length_b   1.000
_cell.length_c   1.000
_cell.angle_alpha   90.00
_cell.angle_beta   90.00
_cell.angle_gamma   90.00
#
_symmetry.space_group_name_H-M   'P 1'
#
loop_
_entity.id
_entity.type
_entity.pdbx_description
1 polymer ?
#
loop_
_entity_poly.entity_id
_entity_poly.type
_entity_poly.pdbx_seq_one_letter_code
_entity_poly.pdbx_strand_id
1 'polypeptide(L)'
;MCTNFACEKRQNCFRKGRYLLDKRKACLCRRVTSHSALRLRLQASDSSHVRRKPFETHSGEEDGFVLEEDEELIVDDDNDNSGSSRLPVLLLDRPVRIDQKRKFTWNDFCLVLVLIALVYAVVSTFSRVFTGVSPSELEINTNPKSLPWYALQSTLRIFIAYIVSLLFALIYAYIAYKVEFAAQFLLLVLDILQSIPLLSFLPGVVLGIIYLFPGQRIGEEIAAILLLFTSMAWNIVFCFYQSLCGIPKDLHEAAEIFRLNPWKRFWLLELPSGAISLVWNSIISVAGGWFFLISIESFTLGNQDFRIPGLGSFLAVAANEGNFRSIWFGLATIILVIVILNYLIWWPLISWTEKFSYSYQKNTETSRSSVLNFLQRSSLLRSFHERFFVPFWNWFVDLEWKPVEITSSILSSNHSLNVFGIWRRKVLRLIPFIFIGALWTFTVIGVFAAASVFRHLSFLIWKRLLVASLLTCTRVVAALALSLVITVPVGVWIGRNQKLAAYLQPIVQIAASVPATALFPFLVLALTRVGGSLGIGSIALMMLGTMWYILFNVIAGAQAIPSEFFEVDQIYGKGDVFLRWRTLILPGIFPYLITGIVTAVGGAWNASIVSEYVHFQGTLVKTEGLGAIISEAAATGNYPLLLASTVVMSGLVLLTNRFIWSPLYRLAQERFRISA
;
A
#
# COMPACT_ATOMS: atom_id res chain seq x y z
N MET A 1 -13.10 -18.89 -19.86
CA MET A 1 -13.53 -17.86 -20.82
C MET A 1 -14.24 -16.74 -20.08
N CYS A 2 -13.76 -15.51 -19.99
CA CYS A 2 -12.42 -14.95 -20.11
C CYS A 2 -12.41 -13.76 -19.12
N THR A 3 -11.59 -13.85 -18.08
CA THR A 3 -11.13 -12.68 -17.31
C THR A 3 -9.64 -12.68 -17.49
N ASN A 4 -9.12 -11.60 -18.06
CA ASN A 4 -7.77 -11.46 -18.63
C ASN A 4 -6.66 -11.87 -17.66
N PHE A 5 -6.41 -13.18 -17.67
CA PHE A 5 -5.10 -13.76 -17.87
C PHE A 5 -4.68 -13.51 -19.33
N ALA A 6 -3.41 -13.14 -19.52
CA ALA A 6 -2.68 -13.00 -20.78
C ALA A 6 -2.97 -11.78 -21.67
N CYS A 7 -1.89 -11.04 -21.89
CA CYS A 7 -1.36 -10.58 -23.18
C CYS A 7 -1.82 -11.40 -24.41
N GLU A 8 -3.09 -11.30 -24.82
CA GLU A 8 -3.61 -11.99 -26.01
C GLU A 8 -4.02 -10.99 -27.11
N LYS A 9 -3.01 -10.25 -27.57
CA LYS A 9 -3.02 -9.57 -28.88
C LYS A 9 -1.74 -9.88 -29.65
N ARG A 10 -1.36 -11.17 -29.73
CA ARG A 10 -0.33 -11.69 -30.65
C ARG A 10 -0.54 -13.17 -30.99
N GLN A 11 -1.74 -13.59 -31.38
CA GLN A 11 -1.89 -14.89 -32.07
C GLN A 11 -3.23 -15.01 -32.83
N ASN A 12 -3.28 -14.39 -34.00
CA ASN A 12 -4.13 -14.85 -35.10
C ASN A 12 -3.24 -15.66 -36.06
N CYS A 13 -2.88 -16.87 -35.65
CA CYS A 13 -2.48 -17.96 -36.55
C CYS A 13 -2.43 -19.24 -35.71
N PHE A 14 -2.79 -20.36 -36.35
CA PHE A 14 -2.83 -21.73 -35.80
C PHE A 14 -4.15 -22.19 -35.18
N ARG A 15 -5.07 -22.55 -36.07
CA ARG A 15 -6.00 -23.66 -35.85
C ARG A 15 -5.87 -24.65 -37.02
N LYS A 16 -5.33 -25.84 -36.69
CA LYS A 16 -5.11 -27.10 -37.46
C LYS A 16 -3.61 -27.44 -37.40
N GLY A 17 -3.13 -28.60 -36.98
CA GLY A 17 -3.70 -29.88 -36.57
C GLY A 17 -2.49 -30.84 -36.47
N ARG A 18 -2.50 -31.73 -35.49
CA ARG A 18 -1.48 -32.77 -35.19
C ARG A 18 -0.99 -33.55 -36.42
N TYR A 19 0.32 -33.81 -36.51
CA TYR A 19 1.01 -35.07 -36.96
C TYR A 19 2.53 -34.86 -36.70
N LEU A 20 3.11 -35.47 -35.66
CA LEU A 20 3.90 -36.72 -35.65
C LEU A 20 5.30 -36.68 -36.32
N LEU A 21 6.28 -37.13 -35.53
CA LEU A 21 7.53 -37.84 -35.86
C LEU A 21 8.81 -37.06 -36.25
N ASP A 22 9.68 -36.99 -35.25
CA ASP A 22 11.13 -37.23 -35.27
C ASP A 22 11.66 -37.97 -36.52
N LYS A 23 12.53 -37.32 -37.31
CA LYS A 23 13.60 -37.97 -38.08
C LYS A 23 14.84 -37.08 -38.19
N ARG A 24 15.93 -37.61 -37.63
CA ARG A 24 17.34 -37.22 -37.79
C ARG A 24 17.79 -37.20 -39.27
N LYS A 25 18.92 -36.48 -39.47
CA LYS A 25 19.92 -36.54 -40.57
C LYS A 25 19.60 -35.74 -41.84
N ALA A 26 20.35 -34.67 -42.09
CA ALA A 26 21.53 -34.68 -42.97
C ALA A 26 21.97 -33.26 -43.31
N CYS A 27 23.22 -32.96 -43.01
CA CYS A 27 23.99 -31.88 -43.61
C CYS A 27 24.58 -32.42 -44.92
N LEU A 28 24.49 -31.70 -46.05
CA LEU A 28 25.59 -31.52 -47.00
C LEU A 28 25.23 -30.58 -48.19
N CYS A 29 26.11 -29.59 -48.39
CA CYS A 29 26.63 -29.06 -49.66
C CYS A 29 25.68 -28.43 -50.71
N ARG A 30 25.87 -27.14 -51.03
CA ARG A 30 26.91 -26.65 -51.98
C ARG A 30 27.03 -25.11 -52.02
N ARG A 31 28.29 -24.68 -52.16
CA ARG A 31 28.85 -23.35 -52.48
C ARG A 31 28.37 -22.80 -53.84
N VAL A 32 28.55 -21.48 -54.06
CA VAL A 32 29.31 -20.82 -55.16
C VAL A 32 28.93 -19.31 -55.27
N THR A 33 29.77 -18.40 -54.75
CA THR A 33 30.58 -17.31 -55.43
C THR A 33 29.83 -15.99 -55.74
N SER A 34 30.19 -14.86 -55.11
CA SER A 34 31.13 -13.79 -55.54
C SER A 34 30.60 -12.77 -56.55
N HIS A 35 30.57 -11.48 -56.18
CA HIS A 35 30.98 -10.29 -56.97
C HIS A 35 30.49 -9.02 -56.21
N SER A 36 31.38 -8.15 -55.70
CA SER A 36 32.03 -7.01 -56.37
C SER A 36 31.17 -5.74 -56.48
N ALA A 37 31.63 -4.73 -55.75
CA ALA A 37 31.51 -3.27 -55.93
C ALA A 37 30.79 -2.73 -57.19
N LEU A 38 29.95 -1.69 -56.97
CA LEU A 38 29.87 -0.56 -57.90
C LEU A 38 29.49 0.73 -57.17
N ARG A 39 30.39 1.72 -57.28
CA ARG A 39 30.18 3.15 -57.01
C ARG A 39 29.20 3.72 -58.03
N LEU A 40 28.39 4.69 -57.63
CA LEU A 40 27.97 5.79 -58.51
C LEU A 40 27.97 7.11 -57.72
N ARG A 41 28.76 8.04 -58.25
CA ARG A 41 28.87 9.48 -57.96
C ARG A 41 28.38 10.18 -59.24
N LEU A 42 28.11 11.49 -59.15
CA LEU A 42 27.72 12.48 -60.19
C LEU A 42 26.23 12.86 -60.10
N GLN A 43 25.80 14.12 -60.19
CA GLN A 43 26.47 15.38 -60.53
C GLN A 43 25.58 16.56 -60.11
N ALA A 44 26.22 17.72 -59.93
CA ALA A 44 25.62 19.03 -59.71
C ALA A 44 24.86 19.57 -60.93
N SER A 45 23.94 20.52 -60.70
CA SER A 45 23.58 21.55 -61.67
C SER A 45 23.35 22.89 -60.96
N ASP A 46 23.90 23.91 -61.59
CA ASP A 46 24.15 25.29 -61.18
C ASP A 46 22.99 26.26 -61.48
N SER A 47 23.18 27.51 -61.01
CA SER A 47 22.65 28.80 -61.53
C SER A 47 21.24 29.22 -61.09
N SER A 48 20.89 30.48 -60.82
CA SER A 48 21.59 31.77 -60.90
C SER A 48 20.81 32.90 -60.17
N HIS A 49 21.57 33.90 -59.72
CA HIS A 49 21.28 35.33 -59.50
C HIS A 49 19.87 35.92 -59.59
N VAL A 50 19.48 36.71 -58.57
CA VAL A 50 19.06 38.14 -58.72
C VAL A 50 19.45 38.95 -57.46
N ARG A 51 20.24 40.02 -57.65
CA ARG A 51 20.43 41.17 -56.73
C ARG A 51 19.77 42.39 -57.39
N ARG A 52 18.94 43.18 -56.67
CA ARG A 52 18.80 44.65 -56.84
C ARG A 52 18.28 45.34 -55.57
N LYS A 53 19.21 46.08 -54.93
CA LYS A 53 19.22 47.43 -54.30
C LYS A 53 17.94 48.21 -53.86
N PRO A 54 18.11 49.23 -52.97
CA PRO A 54 17.13 49.74 -52.01
C PRO A 54 16.36 50.99 -52.50
N PHE A 55 15.35 51.42 -51.73
CA PHE A 55 14.69 52.72 -51.91
C PHE A 55 14.45 53.41 -50.56
N GLU A 56 14.79 54.70 -50.52
CA GLU A 56 14.67 55.64 -49.40
C GLU A 56 13.31 56.37 -49.40
N THR A 57 12.91 56.78 -48.18
CA THR A 57 12.17 57.98 -47.74
C THR A 57 10.73 58.28 -48.22
N HIS A 58 9.80 58.36 -47.24
CA HIS A 58 9.09 59.61 -46.93
C HIS A 58 8.45 59.61 -45.52
N SER A 59 8.76 60.70 -44.81
CA SER A 59 8.14 61.36 -43.65
C SER A 59 6.66 61.17 -43.33
N GLY A 60 6.31 61.14 -42.03
CA GLY A 60 5.09 61.77 -41.51
C GLY A 60 4.38 61.08 -40.33
N GLU A 61 4.55 61.69 -39.15
CA GLU A 61 3.61 61.78 -38.00
C GLU A 61 3.28 60.57 -37.10
N GLU A 62 3.85 60.71 -35.90
CA GLU A 62 3.41 60.32 -34.55
C GLU A 62 1.91 60.05 -34.35
N ASP A 63 1.56 58.90 -33.78
CA ASP A 63 0.94 58.84 -32.45
C ASP A 63 0.91 57.40 -31.92
N GLY A 64 1.38 57.24 -30.68
CA GLY A 64 1.68 55.96 -30.06
C GLY A 64 0.47 55.22 -29.49
N PHE A 65 0.50 53.90 -29.63
CA PHE A 65 -0.13 52.98 -28.69
C PHE A 65 0.81 51.77 -28.53
N VAL A 66 1.53 51.76 -27.42
CA VAL A 66 2.50 50.73 -27.04
C VAL A 66 1.73 49.49 -26.57
N LEU A 67 1.93 48.37 -27.27
CA LEU A 67 1.65 47.04 -26.77
C LEU A 67 2.89 46.60 -25.97
N GLU A 68 2.75 46.51 -24.64
CA GLU A 68 3.73 45.83 -23.78
C GLU A 68 3.65 44.32 -24.04
N GLU A 69 4.46 43.84 -25.00
CA GLU A 69 4.92 42.45 -25.07
C GLU A 69 6.18 42.32 -24.22
N ASP A 70 6.02 42.02 -22.92
CA ASP A 70 7.11 41.58 -22.05
C ASP A 70 7.09 40.04 -21.93
N GLU A 71 7.69 39.35 -22.91
CA GLU A 71 8.30 38.03 -22.68
C GLU A 71 9.75 38.08 -23.18
N GLU A 72 10.65 38.58 -22.33
CA GLU A 72 12.09 38.43 -22.47
C GLU A 72 12.48 36.94 -22.47
N LEU A 73 12.77 36.44 -23.67
CA LEU A 73 13.37 35.15 -23.93
C LEU A 73 14.88 35.26 -23.64
N ILE A 74 15.25 35.20 -22.36
CA ILE A 74 16.65 35.13 -21.93
C ILE A 74 17.16 33.71 -22.23
N VAL A 75 17.97 33.61 -23.28
CA VAL A 75 18.80 32.45 -23.59
C VAL A 75 20.00 32.49 -22.63
N ASP A 76 19.97 31.66 -21.59
CA ASP A 76 21.15 31.40 -20.74
C ASP A 76 22.15 30.57 -21.55
N ASP A 77 23.26 31.20 -21.93
CA ASP A 77 24.43 30.61 -22.58
C ASP A 77 25.34 29.98 -21.51
N ASP A 78 24.88 28.91 -20.87
CA ASP A 78 25.71 28.09 -19.97
C ASP A 78 26.48 27.04 -20.80
N ASN A 79 27.62 27.48 -21.31
CA ASN A 79 28.60 26.66 -22.01
C ASN A 79 29.41 25.81 -21.01
N ASP A 80 28.76 24.85 -20.35
CA ASP A 80 29.41 23.81 -19.54
C ASP A 80 29.45 22.49 -20.34
N ASN A 81 30.57 22.31 -21.05
CA ASN A 81 30.82 21.21 -21.98
C ASN A 81 31.22 19.93 -21.21
N SER A 82 30.35 19.47 -20.31
CA SER A 82 30.41 18.15 -19.68
C SER A 82 29.07 17.44 -19.84
N GLY A 83 28.97 16.62 -20.90
CA GLY A 83 27.82 15.78 -21.20
C GLY A 83 27.61 14.64 -20.19
N SER A 84 27.32 14.97 -18.94
CA SER A 84 26.58 14.09 -18.04
C SER A 84 25.13 14.55 -18.07
N SER A 85 24.27 13.73 -18.65
CA SER A 85 22.82 13.87 -18.50
C SER A 85 22.48 13.70 -17.02
N ARG A 86 22.46 14.81 -16.28
CA ARG A 86 22.04 14.82 -14.88
C ARG A 86 20.57 14.43 -14.86
N LEU A 87 20.31 13.18 -14.48
CA LEU A 87 18.95 12.70 -14.22
C LEU A 87 18.33 13.60 -13.14
N PRO A 88 17.09 14.08 -13.31
CA PRO A 88 16.44 14.91 -12.30
C PRO A 88 16.39 14.14 -10.97
N VAL A 89 17.05 14.71 -9.95
CA VAL A 89 17.20 14.04 -8.66
C VAL A 89 15.86 14.07 -7.94
N LEU A 90 15.39 12.87 -7.60
CA LEU A 90 14.02 12.56 -7.24
C LEU A 90 13.51 13.17 -5.92
N LEU A 91 14.23 14.04 -5.20
CA LEU A 91 13.84 14.42 -3.83
C LEU A 91 13.53 15.91 -3.59
N LEU A 92 14.13 16.88 -4.28
CA LEU A 92 13.96 18.32 -3.97
C LEU A 92 13.88 19.26 -5.18
N ASP A 93 13.34 18.78 -6.31
CA ASP A 93 13.52 19.38 -7.64
C ASP A 93 12.67 20.62 -8.00
N ARG A 94 12.09 21.34 -7.03
CA ARG A 94 11.48 22.65 -7.37
C ARG A 94 12.58 23.72 -7.33
N PRO A 95 12.88 24.41 -8.46
CA PRO A 95 13.83 25.50 -8.48
C PRO A 95 13.22 26.68 -7.74
N VAL A 96 13.46 26.74 -6.43
CA VAL A 96 13.27 27.98 -5.67
C VAL A 96 14.47 28.86 -6.04
N ARG A 97 14.27 29.81 -6.97
CA ARG A 97 15.26 30.86 -7.35
C ARG A 97 15.81 31.52 -6.08
N ILE A 98 16.99 31.13 -5.59
CA ILE A 98 17.68 31.82 -4.47
C ILE A 98 19.21 31.67 -4.55
N ASP A 99 19.86 32.81 -4.36
CA ASP A 99 21.28 33.10 -4.12
C ASP A 99 22.11 32.02 -3.42
N GLN A 100 23.27 31.74 -4.02
CA GLN A 100 24.23 30.68 -3.68
C GLN A 100 24.98 30.84 -2.33
N LYS A 101 24.55 31.69 -1.39
CA LYS A 101 25.29 31.95 -0.14
C LYS A 101 24.40 32.15 1.10
N ARG A 102 23.53 31.20 1.45
CA ARG A 102 22.85 31.25 2.77
C ARG A 102 23.67 30.58 3.86
N LYS A 103 23.98 31.37 4.90
CA LYS A 103 24.59 30.92 6.16
C LYS A 103 23.59 30.06 6.95
N PHE A 104 24.11 29.21 7.85
CA PHE A 104 23.33 28.37 8.77
C PHE A 104 22.17 29.17 9.39
N THR A 105 20.95 28.69 9.18
CA THR A 105 19.72 29.38 9.59
C THR A 105 19.20 28.85 10.92
N TRP A 106 18.36 29.62 11.61
CA TRP A 106 17.66 29.15 12.82
C TRP A 106 16.86 27.85 12.60
N ASN A 107 16.30 27.68 11.39
CA ASN A 107 15.62 26.45 10.98
C ASN A 107 16.55 25.23 11.00
N ASP A 108 17.83 25.42 10.63
CA ASP A 108 18.83 24.34 10.66
C ASP A 108 19.16 23.93 12.10
N PHE A 109 19.23 24.89 13.03
CA PHE A 109 19.41 24.61 14.46
C PHE A 109 18.24 23.79 15.04
N CYS A 110 17.00 24.21 14.77
CA CYS A 110 15.81 23.47 15.19
C CYS A 110 15.79 22.05 14.62
N LEU A 111 16.18 21.88 13.35
CA LEU A 111 16.23 20.56 12.70
C LEU A 111 17.25 19.63 13.38
N VAL A 112 18.45 20.15 13.71
CA VAL A 112 19.47 19.37 14.43
C VAL A 112 19.00 18.94 15.81
N LEU A 113 18.36 19.83 16.57
CA LEU A 113 17.81 19.49 17.89
C LEU A 113 16.73 18.42 17.81
N VAL A 114 15.82 18.52 16.83
CA VAL A 114 14.77 17.51 16.61
C VAL A 114 15.40 16.16 16.26
N LEU A 115 16.45 16.15 15.43
CA LEU A 115 17.14 14.92 15.04
C LEU A 115 17.87 14.27 16.23
N ILE A 116 18.55 15.05 17.07
CA ILE A 116 19.20 14.56 18.29
C ILE A 116 18.15 13.98 19.26
N ALA A 117 17.04 14.68 19.47
CA ALA A 117 15.95 14.20 20.32
C ALA A 117 15.34 12.89 19.79
N LEU A 118 15.14 12.78 18.48
CA LEU A 118 14.65 11.56 17.84
C LEU A 118 15.62 10.39 18.03
N VAL A 119 16.92 10.59 17.77
CA VAL A 119 17.95 9.56 17.94
C VAL A 119 18.01 9.12 19.40
N TYR A 120 18.01 10.05 20.35
CA TYR A 120 17.98 9.73 21.79
C TYR A 120 16.72 8.92 22.16
N ALA A 121 15.55 9.29 21.66
CA ALA A 121 14.30 8.58 21.91
C ALA A 121 14.33 7.14 21.38
N VAL A 122 14.85 6.94 20.16
CA VAL A 122 15.03 5.61 19.56
C VAL A 122 16.02 4.78 20.40
N VAL A 123 17.24 5.30 20.63
CA VAL A 123 18.30 4.58 21.33
C VAL A 123 17.89 4.23 22.77
N SER A 124 17.27 5.16 23.49
CA SER A 124 16.78 4.91 24.85
C SER A 124 15.68 3.85 24.91
N THR A 125 14.80 3.80 23.89
CA THR A 125 13.78 2.76 23.78
C THR A 125 14.41 1.40 23.51
N PHE A 126 15.27 1.31 22.49
CA PHE A 126 15.98 0.08 22.16
C PHE A 126 16.80 -0.45 23.34
N SER A 127 17.55 0.42 24.02
CA SER A 127 18.35 0.02 25.19
C SER A 127 17.48 -0.62 26.28
N ARG A 128 16.32 -0.04 26.62
CA ARG A 128 15.42 -0.58 27.66
C ARG A 128 14.64 -1.82 27.23
N VAL A 129 14.42 -2.00 25.92
CA VAL A 129 13.80 -3.22 25.37
C VAL A 129 14.78 -4.39 25.39
N PHE A 130 16.02 -4.17 24.95
CA PHE A 130 17.05 -5.21 24.86
C PHE A 130 17.66 -5.60 26.22
N THR A 131 17.65 -4.70 27.20
CA THR A 131 18.19 -4.98 28.56
C THR A 131 17.12 -5.40 29.56
N GLY A 132 15.83 -5.39 29.17
CA GLY A 132 14.71 -5.70 30.06
C GLY A 132 14.51 -7.20 30.30
N VAL A 133 14.40 -7.59 31.57
CA VAL A 133 13.90 -8.91 32.01
C VAL A 133 12.42 -9.04 31.62
N SER A 134 11.94 -10.26 31.36
CA SER A 134 10.55 -10.56 30.95
C SER A 134 9.50 -9.80 31.80
N PRO A 135 8.44 -9.23 31.19
CA PRO A 135 7.47 -8.37 31.87
C PRO A 135 6.45 -9.09 32.76
N SER A 136 6.68 -10.36 33.14
CA SER A 136 5.80 -11.09 34.07
C SER A 136 5.64 -10.43 35.46
N GLU A 137 6.36 -9.33 35.73
CA GLU A 137 6.26 -8.48 36.93
C GLU A 137 5.97 -6.99 36.63
N LEU A 138 5.80 -6.60 35.36
CA LEU A 138 5.64 -5.19 34.95
C LEU A 138 4.17 -4.77 35.00
N GLU A 139 3.75 -4.18 36.13
CA GLU A 139 2.45 -3.52 36.22
C GLU A 139 2.36 -2.32 35.27
N ILE A 140 1.34 -2.29 34.42
CA ILE A 140 1.09 -1.19 33.49
C ILE A 140 0.54 0.01 34.28
N ASN A 141 1.29 1.10 34.30
CA ASN A 141 0.93 2.29 35.06
C ASN A 141 -0.06 3.18 34.28
N THR A 142 -1.28 3.30 34.78
CA THR A 142 -2.37 4.09 34.17
C THR A 142 -2.29 5.60 34.45
N ASN A 143 -1.20 6.10 35.04
CA ASN A 143 -0.96 7.54 35.23
C ASN A 143 -0.69 8.24 33.89
N PRO A 144 -1.37 9.35 33.55
CA PRO A 144 -1.12 10.10 32.31
C PRO A 144 0.33 10.52 32.06
N LYS A 145 1.19 10.60 33.08
CA LYS A 145 2.62 10.90 32.92
C LYS A 145 3.39 9.80 32.17
N SER A 146 2.89 8.55 32.14
CA SER A 146 3.52 7.44 31.41
C SER A 146 3.21 7.46 29.90
N LEU A 147 2.21 8.23 29.47
CA LEU A 147 1.71 8.26 28.10
C LEU A 147 2.77 8.61 27.04
N PRO A 148 3.66 9.61 27.22
CA PRO A 148 4.69 9.90 26.22
C PRO A 148 5.63 8.70 25.99
N TRP A 149 5.93 7.96 27.04
CA TRP A 149 6.78 6.77 26.97
C TRP A 149 6.08 5.61 26.28
N TYR A 150 4.82 5.35 26.62
CA TYR A 150 4.01 4.33 25.93
C TYR A 150 3.74 4.69 24.47
N ALA A 151 3.50 5.97 24.17
CA ALA A 151 3.35 6.48 22.81
C ALA A 151 4.59 6.23 21.96
N LEU A 152 5.78 6.51 22.52
CA LEU A 152 7.04 6.27 21.81
C LEU A 152 7.21 4.78 21.46
N GLN A 153 6.95 3.87 22.40
CA GLN A 153 7.10 2.44 22.17
C GLN A 153 6.14 1.90 21.11
N SER A 154 4.84 2.21 21.23
CA SER A 154 3.84 1.78 20.25
C SER A 154 4.12 2.35 18.86
N THR A 155 4.51 3.62 18.79
CA THR A 155 4.84 4.28 17.52
C THR A 155 6.08 3.66 16.87
N LEU A 156 7.11 3.33 17.65
CA LEU A 156 8.31 2.67 17.13
C LEU A 156 8.00 1.26 16.61
N ARG A 157 7.18 0.47 17.30
CA ARG A 157 6.74 -0.85 16.81
C ARG A 157 6.02 -0.75 15.48
N ILE A 158 5.03 0.14 15.39
CA ILE A 158 4.26 0.38 14.16
C ILE A 158 5.19 0.86 13.03
N PHE A 159 6.12 1.76 13.33
CA PHE A 159 7.07 2.27 12.33
C PHE A 159 8.02 1.19 11.81
N ILE A 160 8.56 0.35 12.69
CA ILE A 160 9.41 -0.78 12.30
C ILE A 160 8.60 -1.79 11.47
N ALA A 161 7.41 -2.18 11.94
CA ALA A 161 6.51 -3.07 11.20
C ALA A 161 6.15 -2.51 9.81
N TYR A 162 5.92 -1.20 9.71
CA TYR A 162 5.67 -0.50 8.46
C TYR A 162 6.87 -0.55 7.50
N ILE A 163 8.09 -0.27 7.97
CA ILE A 163 9.29 -0.36 7.13
C ILE A 163 9.48 -1.78 6.60
N VAL A 164 9.34 -2.80 7.47
CA VAL A 164 9.44 -4.21 7.07
C VAL A 164 8.36 -4.55 6.03
N SER A 165 7.13 -4.07 6.23
CA SER A 165 6.02 -4.26 5.30
C SER A 165 6.26 -3.61 3.94
N LEU A 166 6.80 -2.39 3.92
CA LEU A 166 7.12 -1.67 2.69
C LEU A 166 8.24 -2.37 1.91
N LEU A 167 9.32 -2.77 2.58
CA LEU A 167 10.43 -3.51 1.95
C LEU A 167 9.96 -4.85 1.39
N PHE A 168 9.17 -5.59 2.18
CA PHE A 168 8.54 -6.82 1.72
C PHE A 168 7.68 -6.56 0.49
N ALA A 169 6.83 -5.52 0.51
CA ALA A 169 5.93 -5.20 -0.60
C ALA A 169 6.67 -4.86 -1.89
N LEU A 170 7.74 -4.04 -1.80
CA LEU A 170 8.55 -3.68 -2.96
C LEU A 170 9.19 -4.92 -3.60
N ILE A 171 9.75 -5.83 -2.80
CA ILE A 171 10.40 -7.05 -3.29
C ILE A 171 9.34 -8.02 -3.85
N TYR A 172 8.29 -8.30 -3.07
CA TYR A 172 7.29 -9.30 -3.38
C TYR A 172 6.48 -8.94 -4.63
N ALA A 173 6.00 -7.69 -4.73
CA ALA A 173 5.26 -7.22 -5.88
C ALA A 173 6.13 -7.15 -7.13
N TYR A 174 7.42 -6.76 -7.00
CA TYR A 174 8.33 -6.70 -8.13
C TYR A 174 8.62 -8.10 -8.72
N ILE A 175 8.82 -9.11 -7.86
CA ILE A 175 8.96 -10.51 -8.30
C ILE A 175 7.69 -10.99 -9.00
N ALA A 176 6.51 -10.72 -8.42
CA ALA A 176 5.23 -11.07 -9.03
C ALA A 176 5.02 -10.37 -10.38
N TYR A 177 5.47 -9.12 -10.52
CA TYR A 177 5.36 -8.36 -11.77
C TYR A 177 6.27 -8.91 -12.87
N LYS A 178 7.53 -9.24 -12.55
CA LYS A 178 8.51 -9.69 -13.57
C LYS A 178 8.33 -11.15 -13.97
N VAL A 179 7.82 -12.01 -13.09
CA VAL A 179 7.72 -13.46 -13.34
C VAL A 179 6.26 -13.88 -13.35
N GLU A 180 5.72 -14.15 -14.54
CA GLU A 180 4.30 -14.48 -14.73
C GLU A 180 3.84 -15.72 -13.92
N PHE A 181 4.70 -16.75 -13.81
CA PHE A 181 4.42 -17.90 -12.96
C PHE A 181 4.40 -17.55 -11.48
N ALA A 182 5.27 -16.64 -11.03
CA ALA A 182 5.30 -16.20 -9.65
C ALA A 182 4.06 -15.37 -9.32
N ALA A 183 3.58 -14.51 -10.24
CA ALA A 183 2.36 -13.73 -10.05
C ALA A 183 1.17 -14.61 -9.61
N GLN A 184 0.95 -15.72 -10.32
CA GLN A 184 -0.18 -16.63 -10.06
C GLN A 184 -0.13 -17.22 -8.66
N PHE A 185 1.05 -17.69 -8.24
CA PHE A 185 1.23 -18.32 -6.94
C PHE A 185 1.27 -17.31 -5.80
N LEU A 186 2.04 -16.24 -5.95
CA LEU A 186 2.26 -15.23 -4.91
C LEU A 186 0.97 -14.47 -4.59
N LEU A 187 0.20 -14.06 -5.60
CA LEU A 187 -1.08 -13.40 -5.38
C LEU A 187 -2.09 -14.34 -4.71
N LEU A 188 -2.12 -15.62 -5.11
CA LEU A 188 -2.98 -16.63 -4.46
C LEU A 188 -2.61 -16.82 -2.98
N VAL A 189 -1.32 -16.89 -2.66
CA VAL A 189 -0.85 -17.02 -1.27
C VAL A 189 -1.27 -15.82 -0.45
N LEU A 190 -1.10 -14.59 -0.96
CA LEU A 190 -1.54 -13.39 -0.26
C LEU A 190 -3.06 -13.33 -0.10
N ASP A 191 -3.81 -13.73 -1.12
CA ASP A 191 -5.27 -13.77 -1.08
C ASP A 191 -5.79 -14.72 0.01
N ILE A 192 -5.12 -15.84 0.22
CA ILE A 192 -5.45 -16.77 1.30
C ILE A 192 -5.03 -16.18 2.65
N LEU A 193 -3.78 -15.70 2.78
CA LEU A 193 -3.24 -15.21 4.04
C LEU A 193 -4.01 -13.99 4.58
N GLN A 194 -4.45 -13.07 3.72
CA GLN A 194 -5.25 -11.91 4.15
C GLN A 194 -6.63 -12.29 4.70
N SER A 195 -7.14 -13.48 4.35
CA SER A 195 -8.44 -13.97 4.83
C SER A 195 -8.37 -14.62 6.21
N ILE A 196 -7.15 -14.86 6.71
CA ILE A 196 -6.92 -15.42 8.05
C ILE A 196 -6.90 -14.27 9.05
N PRO A 197 -7.81 -14.25 10.05
CA PRO A 197 -7.81 -13.15 10.98
C PRO A 197 -6.60 -13.13 11.91
N LEU A 198 -6.07 -11.94 12.19
CA LEU A 198 -4.88 -11.76 13.02
C LEU A 198 -5.01 -12.43 14.40
N LEU A 199 -6.15 -12.22 15.07
CA LEU A 199 -6.43 -12.77 16.40
C LEU A 199 -6.44 -14.30 16.43
N SER A 200 -6.72 -14.95 15.30
CA SER A 200 -6.75 -16.40 15.20
C SER A 200 -5.38 -17.07 15.34
N PHE A 201 -4.33 -16.41 14.85
CA PHE A 201 -2.97 -16.93 14.93
C PHE A 201 -2.09 -16.17 15.93
N LEU A 202 -2.63 -15.14 16.57
CA LEU A 202 -1.95 -14.36 17.59
C LEU A 202 -1.34 -15.23 18.70
N PRO A 203 -2.09 -16.14 19.38
CA PRO A 203 -1.50 -16.99 20.41
C PRO A 203 -0.35 -17.86 19.89
N GLY A 204 -0.51 -18.42 18.68
CA GLY A 204 0.50 -19.27 18.07
C GLY A 204 1.80 -18.53 17.74
N VAL A 205 1.69 -17.31 17.20
CA VAL A 205 2.86 -16.46 16.90
C VAL A 205 3.55 -16.02 18.18
N VAL A 206 2.80 -15.53 19.18
CA VAL A 206 3.37 -15.09 20.46
C VAL A 206 4.12 -16.25 21.14
N LEU A 207 3.47 -17.40 21.29
CA LEU A 207 4.11 -18.58 21.91
C LEU A 207 5.31 -19.08 21.10
N GLY A 208 5.20 -19.09 19.77
CA GLY A 208 6.28 -19.55 18.89
C GLY A 208 7.54 -18.68 19.00
N ILE A 209 7.39 -17.35 19.02
CA ILE A 209 8.52 -16.43 19.15
C ILE A 209 9.07 -16.42 20.58
N ILE A 210 8.23 -16.47 21.61
CA ILE A 210 8.68 -16.56 23.00
C ILE A 210 9.45 -17.86 23.24
N TYR A 211 9.07 -18.97 22.60
CA TYR A 211 9.84 -20.21 22.65
C TYR A 211 11.26 -20.05 22.05
N LEU A 212 11.43 -19.21 21.03
CA LEU A 212 12.75 -18.90 20.45
C LEU A 212 13.59 -17.96 21.34
N PHE A 213 12.94 -17.09 22.13
CA PHE A 213 13.58 -16.11 23.01
C PHE A 213 13.01 -16.20 24.46
N PRO A 214 13.24 -17.32 25.17
CA PRO A 214 12.60 -17.56 26.45
C PRO A 214 13.06 -16.56 27.52
N GLY A 215 12.11 -15.98 28.26
CA GLY A 215 12.36 -15.06 29.38
C GLY A 215 12.91 -13.69 28.99
N GLN A 216 12.95 -13.37 27.69
CA GLN A 216 13.42 -12.09 27.18
C GLN A 216 12.27 -11.29 26.57
N ARG A 217 12.19 -10.02 26.95
CA ARG A 217 11.20 -9.08 26.39
C ARG A 217 11.28 -8.94 24.86
N ILE A 218 12.46 -9.14 24.28
CA ILE A 218 12.64 -9.04 22.82
C ILE A 218 11.74 -10.04 22.05
N GLY A 219 11.43 -11.20 22.63
CA GLY A 219 10.55 -12.19 22.01
C GLY A 219 9.13 -11.66 21.80
N GLU A 220 8.55 -11.05 22.84
CA GLU A 220 7.22 -10.45 22.78
C GLU A 220 7.18 -9.23 21.82
N GLU A 221 8.25 -8.43 21.80
CA GLU A 221 8.39 -7.29 20.89
C GLU A 221 8.49 -7.72 19.43
N ILE A 222 9.27 -8.78 19.12
CA ILE A 222 9.35 -9.36 17.78
C ILE A 222 8.00 -9.96 17.39
N ALA A 223 7.31 -10.66 18.30
CA ALA A 223 5.97 -11.19 18.04
C ALA A 223 4.99 -10.08 17.69
N ALA A 224 4.98 -8.98 18.45
CA ALA A 224 4.14 -7.82 18.18
C ALA A 224 4.44 -7.17 16.83
N ILE A 225 5.73 -6.97 16.49
CA ILE A 225 6.14 -6.42 15.19
C ILE A 225 5.73 -7.35 14.05
N LEU A 226 5.90 -8.66 14.21
CA LEU A 226 5.51 -9.66 13.20
C LEU A 226 3.99 -9.66 12.98
N LEU A 227 3.20 -9.60 14.05
CA LEU A 227 1.75 -9.50 13.98
C LEU A 227 1.31 -8.19 13.30
N LEU A 228 1.89 -7.05 13.67
CA LEU A 228 1.65 -5.77 13.00
C LEU A 228 2.03 -5.83 11.52
N PHE A 229 3.17 -6.43 11.17
CA PHE A 229 3.61 -6.65 9.79
C PHE A 229 2.54 -7.40 8.99
N THR A 230 1.99 -8.49 9.55
CA THR A 230 0.95 -9.25 8.84
C THR A 230 -0.19 -8.33 8.47
N SER A 231 -0.69 -7.48 9.39
CA SER A 231 -1.81 -6.57 9.14
C SER A 231 -1.60 -5.48 8.07
N MET A 232 -0.34 -5.18 7.73
CA MET A 232 0.01 -4.05 6.85
C MET A 232 0.47 -4.49 5.46
N ALA A 233 1.12 -5.65 5.36
CA ALA A 233 1.92 -6.01 4.20
C ALA A 233 1.10 -6.18 2.91
N TRP A 234 -0.04 -6.87 2.96
CA TRP A 234 -0.77 -7.27 1.74
C TRP A 234 -1.30 -6.06 0.96
N ASN A 235 -1.80 -5.03 1.63
CA ASN A 235 -2.42 -3.87 0.98
C ASN A 235 -1.38 -3.10 0.13
N ILE A 236 -0.17 -2.94 0.67
CA ILE A 236 0.95 -2.30 -0.02
C ILE A 236 1.43 -3.16 -1.20
N VAL A 237 1.46 -4.50 -1.04
CA VAL A 237 1.84 -5.41 -2.14
C VAL A 237 0.87 -5.28 -3.31
N PHE A 238 -0.44 -5.40 -3.06
CA PHE A 238 -1.45 -5.38 -4.11
C PHE A 238 -1.46 -4.05 -4.86
N CYS A 239 -1.40 -2.92 -4.14
CA CYS A 239 -1.42 -1.61 -4.79
C CYS A 239 -0.17 -1.36 -5.63
N PHE A 240 1.00 -1.81 -5.17
CA PHE A 240 2.24 -1.63 -5.91
C PHE A 240 2.27 -2.54 -7.14
N TYR A 241 1.88 -3.81 -7.00
CA TYR A 241 1.74 -4.73 -8.12
C TYR A 241 0.78 -4.18 -9.20
N GLN A 242 -0.38 -3.68 -8.80
CA GLN A 242 -1.34 -3.08 -9.73
C GLN A 242 -0.78 -1.83 -10.41
N SER A 243 -0.03 -0.99 -9.68
CA SER A 243 0.61 0.21 -10.25
C SER A 243 1.65 -0.17 -11.30
N LEU A 244 2.46 -1.21 -11.04
CA LEU A 244 3.43 -1.73 -12.01
C LEU A 244 2.76 -2.28 -13.27
N CYS A 245 1.66 -3.02 -13.12
CA CYS A 245 0.89 -3.50 -14.27
C CYS A 245 0.18 -2.38 -15.05
N GLY A 246 -0.05 -1.24 -14.41
CA GLY A 246 -0.71 -0.07 -15.00
C GLY A 246 0.21 0.83 -15.83
N ILE A 247 1.52 0.57 -15.88
CA ILE A 247 2.46 1.40 -16.63
C ILE A 247 2.14 1.35 -18.14
N PRO A 248 1.95 2.50 -18.81
CA PRO A 248 1.74 2.55 -20.25
C PRO A 248 2.88 1.92 -21.05
N LYS A 249 2.55 1.27 -22.15
CA LYS A 249 3.53 0.58 -23.03
C LYS A 249 4.60 1.54 -23.56
N ASP A 250 4.21 2.75 -23.91
CA ASP A 250 5.09 3.77 -24.48
C ASP A 250 6.27 4.10 -23.54
N LEU A 251 6.04 4.07 -22.22
CA LEU A 251 7.12 4.30 -21.23
C LEU A 251 8.07 3.11 -21.14
N HIS A 252 7.58 1.88 -21.36
CA HIS A 252 8.44 0.71 -21.45
C HIS A 252 9.28 0.73 -22.73
N GLU A 253 8.69 1.10 -23.86
CA GLU A 253 9.41 1.25 -25.13
C GLU A 253 10.47 2.35 -25.03
N ALA A 254 10.15 3.49 -24.42
CA ALA A 254 11.11 4.55 -24.14
C ALA A 254 12.27 4.05 -23.27
N ALA A 255 12.01 3.32 -22.19
CA ALA A 255 13.05 2.75 -21.34
C ALA A 255 13.99 1.79 -22.09
N GLU A 256 13.45 1.01 -23.05
CA GLU A 256 14.24 0.14 -23.92
C GLU A 256 15.08 0.92 -24.92
N ILE A 257 14.54 1.99 -25.52
CA ILE A 257 15.27 2.90 -26.41
C ILE A 257 16.44 3.57 -25.68
N PHE A 258 16.21 4.04 -24.45
CA PHE A 258 17.26 4.59 -23.58
C PHE A 258 18.20 3.54 -22.98
N ARG A 259 18.03 2.25 -23.31
CA ARG A 259 18.84 1.11 -22.83
C ARG A 259 18.99 1.09 -21.31
N LEU A 260 17.92 1.42 -20.59
CA LEU A 260 17.94 1.39 -19.13
C LEU A 260 18.11 -0.05 -18.67
N ASN A 261 19.13 -0.31 -17.85
CA ASN A 261 19.29 -1.61 -17.20
C ASN A 261 18.11 -1.87 -16.23
N PRO A 262 17.83 -3.12 -15.82
CA PRO A 262 16.68 -3.42 -14.96
C PRO A 262 16.67 -2.67 -13.63
N TRP A 263 17.86 -2.41 -13.07
CA TRP A 263 18.01 -1.70 -11.81
C TRP A 263 17.65 -0.22 -11.93
N LYS A 264 18.22 0.46 -12.91
CA LYS A 264 17.94 1.85 -13.27
C LYS A 264 16.49 2.02 -13.71
N ARG A 265 15.94 1.08 -14.49
CA ARG A 265 14.52 1.03 -14.87
C ARG A 265 13.61 0.94 -13.64
N PHE A 266 13.97 0.10 -12.65
CA PHE A 266 13.21 0.00 -11.40
C PHE A 266 13.13 1.35 -10.69
N TRP A 267 14.28 1.99 -10.45
CA TRP A 267 14.33 3.24 -9.69
C TRP A 267 13.82 4.48 -10.45
N LEU A 268 13.96 4.52 -11.77
CA LEU A 268 13.62 5.69 -12.59
C LEU A 268 12.20 5.66 -13.15
N LEU A 269 11.67 4.48 -13.45
CA LEU A 269 10.35 4.33 -14.08
C LEU A 269 9.36 3.59 -13.16
N GLU A 270 9.73 2.42 -12.69
CA GLU A 270 8.76 1.49 -12.09
C GLU A 270 8.38 1.88 -10.66
N LEU A 271 9.34 2.21 -9.78
CA LEU A 271 9.07 2.68 -8.43
C LEU A 271 8.34 4.05 -8.42
N PRO A 272 8.75 5.07 -9.21
CA PRO A 272 8.04 6.35 -9.26
C PRO A 272 6.59 6.22 -9.74
N SER A 273 6.31 5.34 -10.71
CA SER A 273 4.94 5.10 -11.20
C SER A 273 3.99 4.60 -10.10
N GLY A 274 4.51 3.89 -9.11
CA GLY A 274 3.75 3.40 -7.96
C GLY A 274 3.80 4.31 -6.73
N ALA A 275 4.50 5.44 -6.77
CA ALA A 275 4.79 6.23 -5.57
C ALA A 275 3.52 6.79 -4.90
N ILE A 276 2.59 7.33 -5.69
CA ILE A 276 1.30 7.85 -5.18
C ILE A 276 0.51 6.73 -4.52
N SER A 277 0.33 5.60 -5.22
CA SER A 277 -0.38 4.43 -4.72
C SER A 277 0.26 3.87 -3.44
N LEU A 278 1.59 3.79 -3.39
CA LEU A 278 2.35 3.34 -2.23
C LEU A 278 2.08 4.24 -1.02
N VAL A 279 2.26 5.56 -1.15
CA VAL A 279 2.07 6.49 -0.02
C VAL A 279 0.64 6.43 0.54
N TRP A 280 -0.37 6.44 -0.34
CA TRP A 280 -1.77 6.34 0.10
C TRP A 280 -2.07 5.02 0.81
N ASN A 281 -1.62 3.90 0.25
CA ASN A 281 -1.86 2.59 0.84
C ASN A 281 -1.03 2.36 2.11
N SER A 282 0.11 3.03 2.25
CA SER A 282 0.88 3.06 3.49
C SER A 282 0.10 3.69 4.63
N ILE A 283 -0.60 4.80 4.40
CA ILE A 283 -1.45 5.46 5.42
C ILE A 283 -2.54 4.50 5.90
N ILE A 284 -3.25 3.87 4.95
CA ILE A 284 -4.32 2.91 5.24
C ILE A 284 -3.76 1.69 6.00
N SER A 285 -2.59 1.20 5.62
CA SER A 285 -1.96 0.05 6.27
C SER A 285 -1.54 0.37 7.70
N VAL A 286 -0.95 1.55 7.93
CA VAL A 286 -0.58 2.00 9.28
C VAL A 286 -1.81 2.20 10.16
N ALA A 287 -2.93 2.70 9.62
CA ALA A 287 -4.21 2.74 10.33
C ALA A 287 -4.70 1.32 10.72
N GLY A 288 -4.52 0.33 9.85
CA GLY A 288 -4.75 -1.09 10.17
C GLY A 288 -3.86 -1.61 11.31
N GLY A 289 -2.61 -1.16 11.38
CA GLY A 289 -1.73 -1.46 12.52
C GLY A 289 -2.23 -0.89 13.84
N TRP A 290 -2.66 0.38 13.84
CA TRP A 290 -3.28 1.00 15.03
C TRP A 290 -4.53 0.25 15.48
N PHE A 291 -5.31 -0.30 14.54
CA PHE A 291 -6.52 -1.06 14.85
C PHE A 291 -6.23 -2.30 15.70
N PHE A 292 -5.22 -3.11 15.32
CA PHE A 292 -4.85 -4.33 16.05
C PHE A 292 -3.90 -4.10 17.23
N LEU A 293 -3.30 -2.91 17.33
CA LEU A 293 -2.31 -2.58 18.37
C LEU A 293 -2.79 -2.91 19.78
N ILE A 294 -4.04 -2.57 20.12
CA ILE A 294 -4.60 -2.82 21.46
C ILE A 294 -4.58 -4.31 21.78
N SER A 295 -5.10 -5.14 20.88
CA SER A 295 -5.16 -6.59 21.07
C SER A 295 -3.79 -7.25 21.13
N ILE A 296 -2.80 -6.72 20.40
CA ILE A 296 -1.43 -7.24 20.39
C ILE A 296 -0.70 -6.85 21.69
N GLU A 297 -0.77 -5.58 22.08
CA GLU A 297 -0.05 -5.10 23.26
C GLU A 297 -0.66 -5.62 24.56
N SER A 298 -1.99 -5.75 24.61
CA SER A 298 -2.72 -6.17 25.81
C SER A 298 -2.99 -7.68 25.87
N PHE A 299 -2.23 -8.52 25.14
CA PHE A 299 -2.54 -9.94 25.01
C PHE A 299 -2.28 -10.72 26.31
N THR A 300 -3.22 -11.59 26.66
CA THR A 300 -3.15 -12.51 27.80
C THR A 300 -3.70 -13.88 27.39
N LEU A 301 -3.10 -14.96 27.89
CA LEU A 301 -3.51 -16.33 27.59
C LEU A 301 -3.72 -17.13 28.88
N GLY A 302 -4.98 -17.40 29.23
CA GLY A 302 -5.31 -18.03 30.51
C GLY A 302 -4.75 -17.24 31.69
N ASN A 303 -3.81 -17.84 32.43
CA ASN A 303 -3.13 -17.20 33.57
C ASN A 303 -1.77 -16.58 33.20
N GLN A 304 -1.33 -16.71 31.96
CA GLN A 304 -0.06 -16.15 31.51
C GLN A 304 -0.28 -14.75 30.94
N ASP A 305 0.51 -13.82 31.44
CA ASP A 305 0.49 -12.42 31.02
C ASP A 305 1.59 -12.15 29.99
N PHE A 306 1.18 -11.78 28.78
CA PHE A 306 2.07 -11.43 27.67
C PHE A 306 1.96 -9.96 27.30
N ARG A 307 1.44 -9.12 28.22
CA ARG A 307 1.25 -7.70 27.98
C ARG A 307 2.60 -7.00 27.84
N ILE A 308 2.74 -6.21 26.79
CA ILE A 308 3.89 -5.34 26.56
C ILE A 308 3.51 -3.87 26.83
N PRO A 309 4.42 -3.05 27.37
CA PRO A 309 4.12 -1.65 27.65
C PRO A 309 3.89 -0.85 26.37
N GLY A 310 2.78 -0.13 26.28
CA GLY A 310 2.37 0.63 25.11
C GLY A 310 1.00 1.26 25.28
N LEU A 311 0.58 2.07 24.30
CA LEU A 311 -0.70 2.79 24.33
C LEU A 311 -1.90 1.83 24.36
N GLY A 312 -1.79 0.68 23.68
CA GLY A 312 -2.81 -0.35 23.67
C GLY A 312 -3.00 -0.98 25.04
N SER A 313 -1.90 -1.41 25.69
CA SER A 313 -1.93 -1.92 27.06
C SER A 313 -2.44 -0.89 28.06
N PHE A 314 -2.01 0.38 27.93
CA PHE A 314 -2.49 1.45 28.78
C PHE A 314 -4.01 1.62 28.68
N LEU A 315 -4.56 1.65 27.46
CA LEU A 315 -6.01 1.77 27.26
C LEU A 315 -6.76 0.54 27.75
N ALA A 316 -6.27 -0.67 27.49
CA ALA A 316 -6.89 -1.91 27.93
C ALA A 316 -6.95 -1.99 29.46
N VAL A 317 -5.85 -1.66 30.16
CA VAL A 317 -5.80 -1.67 31.62
C VAL A 317 -6.66 -0.55 32.21
N ALA A 318 -6.59 0.67 31.69
CA ALA A 318 -7.44 1.77 32.15
C ALA A 318 -8.94 1.49 31.93
N ALA A 319 -9.31 0.80 30.84
CA ALA A 319 -10.69 0.36 30.58
C ALA A 319 -11.15 -0.73 31.56
N ASN A 320 -10.26 -1.65 31.94
CA ASN A 320 -10.55 -2.67 32.94
C ASN A 320 -10.66 -2.10 34.36
N GLU A 321 -9.88 -1.07 34.69
CA GLU A 321 -9.99 -0.33 35.97
C GLU A 321 -11.21 0.60 36.02
N GLY A 322 -11.84 0.89 34.87
CA GLY A 322 -12.92 1.89 34.78
C GLY A 322 -12.44 3.33 34.98
N ASN A 323 -11.14 3.61 34.83
CA ASN A 323 -10.56 4.93 35.03
C ASN A 323 -10.77 5.82 33.79
N PHE A 324 -11.94 6.45 33.70
CA PHE A 324 -12.33 7.30 32.57
C PHE A 324 -11.35 8.44 32.27
N ARG A 325 -10.71 9.00 33.30
CA ARG A 325 -9.72 10.06 33.13
C ARG A 325 -8.53 9.54 32.32
N SER A 326 -7.98 8.40 32.72
CA SER A 326 -6.86 7.78 32.01
C SER A 326 -7.26 7.36 30.59
N ILE A 327 -8.44 6.76 30.39
CA ILE A 327 -8.94 6.41 29.05
C ILE A 327 -8.99 7.64 28.12
N TRP A 328 -9.49 8.78 28.59
CA TRP A 328 -9.51 10.03 27.83
C TRP A 328 -8.11 10.53 27.46
N PHE A 329 -7.17 10.54 28.40
CA PHE A 329 -5.79 10.92 28.11
C PHE A 329 -5.11 9.94 27.15
N GLY A 330 -5.39 8.64 27.25
CA GLY A 330 -4.88 7.63 26.33
C GLY A 330 -5.42 7.83 24.91
N LEU A 331 -6.73 8.04 24.76
CA LEU A 331 -7.34 8.33 23.45
C LEU A 331 -6.81 9.64 22.85
N ALA A 332 -6.75 10.71 23.65
CA ALA A 332 -6.19 11.98 23.22
C ALA A 332 -4.73 11.85 22.77
N THR A 333 -3.95 11.02 23.46
CA THR A 333 -2.55 10.73 23.08
C THR A 333 -2.48 9.97 21.75
N ILE A 334 -3.30 8.95 21.54
CA ILE A 334 -3.36 8.23 20.24
C ILE A 334 -3.71 9.21 19.11
N ILE A 335 -4.74 10.02 19.28
CA ILE A 335 -5.16 11.02 18.28
C ILE A 335 -4.02 12.02 18.03
N LEU A 336 -3.38 12.52 19.08
CA LEU A 336 -2.25 13.44 18.96
C LEU A 336 -1.09 12.82 18.18
N VAL A 337 -0.71 11.58 18.49
CA VAL A 337 0.34 10.85 17.77
C VAL A 337 -0.04 10.70 16.29
N ILE A 338 -1.28 10.31 15.99
CA ILE A 338 -1.78 10.17 14.61
C ILE A 338 -1.73 11.52 13.86
N VAL A 339 -2.14 12.62 14.50
CA VAL A 339 -2.07 13.97 13.91
C VAL A 339 -0.61 14.36 13.63
N ILE A 340 0.29 14.11 14.59
CA ILE A 340 1.72 14.38 14.43
C ILE A 340 2.31 13.56 13.28
N LEU A 341 2.01 12.26 13.20
CA LEU A 341 2.50 11.40 12.11
C LEU A 341 1.95 11.83 10.74
N ASN A 342 0.66 12.19 10.66
CA ASN A 342 0.06 12.73 9.43
C ASN A 342 0.72 14.04 9.00
N TYR A 343 0.91 14.96 9.93
CA TYR A 343 1.54 16.25 9.63
C TYR A 343 3.02 16.12 9.24
N LEU A 344 3.80 15.32 9.97
CA LEU A 344 5.25 15.22 9.80
C LEU A 344 5.68 14.26 8.68
N ILE A 345 4.93 13.18 8.45
CA ILE A 345 5.32 12.11 7.54
C ILE A 345 4.40 12.09 6.32
N TRP A 346 3.09 11.94 6.52
CA TRP A 346 2.18 11.61 5.42
C TRP A 346 1.88 12.79 4.49
N TRP A 347 1.53 13.98 5.00
CA TRP A 347 1.25 15.14 4.16
C TRP A 347 2.44 15.58 3.31
N PRO A 348 3.68 15.66 3.84
CA PRO A 348 4.87 15.92 3.01
C PRO A 348 5.06 14.88 1.91
N LEU A 349 4.87 13.59 2.21
CA LEU A 349 5.00 12.52 1.22
C LEU A 349 3.94 12.62 0.12
N ILE A 350 2.67 12.87 0.48
CA ILE A 350 1.60 13.07 -0.50
C ILE A 350 1.96 14.22 -1.44
N SER A 351 2.28 15.41 -0.91
CA SER A 351 2.68 16.58 -1.71
C SER A 351 3.91 16.29 -2.58
N TRP A 352 4.86 15.48 -2.09
CA TRP A 352 6.04 15.09 -2.87
C TRP A 352 5.70 14.13 -4.02
N THR A 353 4.74 13.22 -3.84
CA THR A 353 4.35 12.25 -4.88
C THR A 353 3.55 12.86 -6.04
N GLU A 354 2.94 14.04 -5.87
CA GLU A 354 2.13 14.69 -6.91
C GLU A 354 2.90 14.87 -8.24
N LYS A 355 4.23 15.04 -8.17
CA LYS A 355 5.09 15.17 -9.37
C LYS A 355 5.18 13.91 -10.24
N PHE A 356 4.76 12.76 -9.71
CA PHE A 356 4.71 11.50 -10.45
C PHE A 356 3.33 11.22 -11.05
N SER A 357 2.36 12.11 -10.85
CA SER A 357 1.02 11.95 -11.42
C SER A 357 1.05 12.17 -12.94
N TYR A 358 0.44 11.25 -13.68
CA TYR A 358 0.29 11.33 -15.14
C TYR A 358 -0.78 12.32 -15.61
N SER A 359 -1.52 12.93 -14.67
CA SER A 359 -2.65 13.79 -15.00
C SER A 359 -2.16 15.11 -15.60
N TYR A 360 -2.54 15.37 -16.86
CA TYR A 360 -2.24 16.63 -17.57
C TYR A 360 -2.87 17.87 -16.91
N GLN A 361 -3.87 17.67 -16.06
CA GLN A 361 -4.54 18.75 -15.33
C GLN A 361 -3.77 19.04 -14.05
N LYS A 362 -2.82 19.98 -14.16
CA LYS A 362 -2.15 20.59 -13.02
C LYS A 362 -3.22 21.31 -12.18
N ASN A 363 -3.64 20.72 -11.06
CA ASN A 363 -4.44 21.43 -10.08
C ASN A 363 -3.67 22.70 -9.67
N THR A 364 -4.19 23.86 -10.04
CA THR A 364 -3.55 25.18 -9.88
C THR A 364 -3.40 25.59 -8.42
N GLU A 365 -4.05 24.88 -7.48
CA GLU A 365 -3.85 25.01 -6.05
C GLU A 365 -3.16 23.77 -5.48
N THR A 366 -1.84 23.66 -5.68
CA THR A 366 -1.05 22.59 -5.06
C THR A 366 -1.19 22.64 -3.54
N SER A 367 -1.54 21.51 -2.90
CA SER A 367 -1.61 21.38 -1.45
C SER A 367 -0.22 21.60 -0.84
N ARG A 368 0.04 22.82 -0.37
CA ARG A 368 1.35 23.24 0.16
C ARG A 368 1.58 22.65 1.55
N SER A 369 2.30 21.53 1.65
CA SER A 369 2.77 21.04 2.94
C SER A 369 3.79 22.01 3.55
N SER A 370 3.46 22.60 4.69
CA SER A 370 4.35 23.49 5.44
C SER A 370 5.65 22.82 5.84
N VAL A 371 5.60 21.54 6.24
CA VAL A 371 6.78 20.75 6.62
C VAL A 371 7.68 20.50 5.41
N LEU A 372 7.10 20.15 4.25
CA LEU A 372 7.89 19.99 3.03
C LEU A 372 8.60 21.29 2.63
N ASN A 373 7.90 22.42 2.73
CA ASN A 373 8.49 23.75 2.49
C ASN A 373 9.60 24.08 3.50
N PHE A 374 9.42 23.73 4.78
CA PHE A 374 10.43 23.90 5.81
C PHE A 374 11.70 23.09 5.49
N LEU A 375 11.53 21.82 5.11
CA LEU A 375 12.63 20.94 4.72
C LEU A 375 13.34 21.46 3.45
N GLN A 376 12.59 21.87 2.42
CA GLN A 376 13.14 22.41 1.17
C GLN A 376 13.88 23.75 1.34
N ARG A 377 13.54 24.52 2.37
CA ARG A 377 14.17 25.83 2.69
C ARG A 377 15.38 25.71 3.63
N SER A 378 15.59 24.55 4.27
CA SER A 378 16.75 24.32 5.14
C SER A 378 18.04 24.29 4.30
N SER A 379 18.97 25.20 4.60
CA SER A 379 20.29 25.23 3.97
C SER A 379 21.11 24.01 4.31
N LEU A 380 21.02 23.51 5.55
CA LEU A 380 21.74 22.29 5.96
C LEU A 380 21.26 21.08 5.18
N LEU A 381 19.94 20.89 5.09
CA LEU A 381 19.38 19.75 4.36
C LEU A 381 19.68 19.84 2.86
N ARG A 382 19.65 21.05 2.27
CA ARG A 382 20.00 21.26 0.87
C ARG A 382 21.48 20.99 0.59
N SER A 383 22.38 21.53 1.40
CA SER A 383 23.82 21.26 1.27
C SER A 383 24.15 19.79 1.48
N PHE A 384 23.50 19.13 2.45
CA PHE A 384 23.64 17.68 2.62
C PHE A 384 23.10 16.91 1.41
N HIS A 385 21.94 17.31 0.88
CA HIS A 385 21.34 16.70 -0.29
C HIS A 385 22.24 16.83 -1.52
N GLU A 386 22.71 18.04 -1.85
CA GLU A 386 23.56 18.30 -3.01
C GLU A 386 24.94 17.67 -2.87
N ARG A 387 25.55 17.71 -1.67
CA ARG A 387 26.93 17.26 -1.46
C ARG A 387 27.06 15.75 -1.25
N PHE A 388 26.09 15.13 -0.60
CA PHE A 388 26.15 13.70 -0.24
C PHE A 388 25.08 12.89 -0.95
N PHE A 389 23.82 13.32 -0.91
CA PHE A 389 22.72 12.50 -1.41
C PHE A 389 22.70 12.41 -2.95
N VAL A 390 22.82 13.52 -3.68
CA VAL A 390 22.84 13.55 -5.14
C VAL A 390 23.94 12.65 -5.73
N PRO A 391 25.24 12.79 -5.35
CA PRO A 391 26.28 11.94 -5.91
C PRO A 391 26.10 10.48 -5.51
N PHE A 392 25.69 10.20 -4.27
CA PHE A 392 25.37 8.85 -3.82
C PHE A 392 24.22 8.24 -4.63
N TRP A 393 23.15 9.00 -4.85
CA TRP A 393 21.95 8.56 -5.57
C TRP A 393 22.27 8.26 -7.03
N ASN A 394 23.02 9.14 -7.69
CA ASN A 394 23.46 8.90 -9.07
C ASN A 394 24.35 7.66 -9.15
N TRP A 395 25.33 7.51 -8.25
CA TRP A 395 26.16 6.29 -8.17
C TRP A 395 25.32 5.02 -7.92
N PHE A 396 24.31 5.11 -7.05
CA PHE A 396 23.45 3.98 -6.71
C PHE A 396 22.52 3.59 -7.86
N VAL A 397 21.95 4.55 -8.58
CA VAL A 397 21.05 4.29 -9.72
C VAL A 397 21.82 3.84 -10.95
N ASP A 398 23.00 4.41 -11.19
CA ASP A 398 23.91 4.03 -12.27
C ASP A 398 24.72 2.77 -11.96
N LEU A 399 24.47 2.12 -10.83
CA LEU A 399 25.09 0.86 -10.47
C LEU A 399 24.73 -0.19 -11.53
N GLU A 400 25.69 -0.50 -12.39
CA GLU A 400 25.56 -1.55 -13.38
C GLU A 400 25.64 -2.91 -12.68
N TRP A 401 24.48 -3.44 -12.32
CA TRP A 401 24.36 -4.87 -12.12
C TRP A 401 24.57 -5.52 -13.47
N LYS A 402 25.80 -5.92 -13.78
CA LYS A 402 26.05 -6.90 -14.84
C LYS A 402 25.21 -8.10 -14.46
N PRO A 403 24.10 -8.41 -15.17
CA PRO A 403 23.48 -9.71 -14.95
C PRO A 403 24.61 -10.70 -15.10
N VAL A 404 24.73 -11.65 -14.17
CA VAL A 404 25.59 -12.80 -14.41
C VAL A 404 25.03 -13.38 -15.70
N GLU A 405 25.68 -13.10 -16.82
CA GLU A 405 25.48 -13.83 -18.04
C GLU A 405 25.84 -15.24 -17.63
N ILE A 406 24.82 -16.02 -17.30
CA ILE A 406 24.88 -17.47 -17.44
C ILE A 406 25.03 -17.65 -18.93
N THR A 407 26.27 -17.44 -19.38
CA THR A 407 26.65 -17.42 -20.76
C THR A 407 26.24 -18.78 -21.27
N SER A 408 25.28 -18.76 -22.19
CA SER A 408 24.94 -19.88 -23.04
C SER A 408 26.10 -20.24 -23.99
N SER A 409 27.32 -19.73 -23.76
CA SER A 409 28.56 -20.13 -24.43
C SER A 409 28.95 -21.59 -24.18
N ILE A 410 28.22 -22.33 -23.34
CA ILE A 410 28.36 -23.79 -23.22
C ILE A 410 27.68 -24.54 -24.39
N LEU A 411 27.10 -23.86 -25.39
CA LEU A 411 26.52 -24.52 -26.57
C LEU A 411 27.44 -24.66 -27.79
N SER A 412 28.72 -24.27 -27.71
CA SER A 412 29.65 -24.46 -28.86
C SER A 412 31.10 -24.76 -28.46
N SER A 413 31.30 -25.68 -27.53
CA SER A 413 32.62 -26.30 -27.31
C SER A 413 32.41 -27.78 -27.01
N ASN A 414 32.70 -28.60 -28.02
CA ASN A 414 32.77 -30.05 -27.88
C ASN A 414 33.99 -30.43 -27.03
N HIS A 415 33.77 -31.41 -26.16
CA HIS A 415 34.75 -32.28 -25.52
C HIS A 415 35.75 -31.67 -24.51
N SER A 416 35.28 -31.50 -23.28
CA SER A 416 35.93 -32.11 -22.12
C SER A 416 34.88 -32.44 -21.04
N LEU A 417 35.03 -33.60 -20.40
CA LEU A 417 34.05 -34.22 -19.51
C LEU A 417 33.84 -33.40 -18.24
N ASN A 418 32.91 -32.45 -18.27
CA ASN A 418 32.56 -31.62 -17.13
C ASN A 418 31.39 -32.27 -16.35
N VAL A 419 31.68 -33.38 -15.66
CA VAL A 419 30.73 -34.09 -14.78
C VAL A 419 30.10 -33.13 -13.76
N PHE A 420 30.87 -32.14 -13.31
CA PHE A 420 30.46 -31.12 -12.35
C PHE A 420 29.39 -30.13 -12.90
N GLY A 421 29.44 -29.80 -14.21
CA GLY A 421 28.48 -28.89 -14.84
C GLY A 421 27.12 -29.53 -15.13
N ILE A 422 27.10 -30.83 -15.46
CA ILE A 422 25.87 -31.62 -15.64
C ILE A 422 25.19 -31.85 -14.29
N TRP A 423 25.97 -32.14 -13.24
CA TRP A 423 25.45 -32.30 -11.89
C TRP A 423 24.86 -30.99 -11.37
N ARG A 424 25.54 -29.84 -11.52
CA ARG A 424 25.02 -28.52 -11.13
C ARG A 424 23.72 -28.16 -11.84
N ARG A 425 23.58 -28.43 -13.15
CA ARG A 425 22.32 -28.20 -13.90
C ARG A 425 21.19 -29.17 -13.50
N LYS A 426 21.51 -30.42 -13.16
CA LYS A 426 20.52 -31.37 -12.62
C LYS A 426 20.07 -30.96 -11.21
N VAL A 427 20.99 -30.57 -10.33
CA VAL A 427 20.70 -30.09 -8.97
C VAL A 427 19.86 -28.81 -9.01
N LEU A 428 20.22 -27.82 -9.84
CA LEU A 428 19.43 -26.58 -10.01
C LEU A 428 18.02 -26.83 -10.56
N ARG A 429 17.83 -27.87 -11.40
CA ARG A 429 16.49 -28.29 -11.82
C ARG A 429 15.73 -29.06 -10.75
N LEU A 430 16.41 -29.73 -9.82
CA LEU A 430 15.78 -30.48 -8.73
C LEU A 430 15.30 -29.59 -7.58
N ILE A 431 15.94 -28.44 -7.33
CA ILE A 431 15.55 -27.48 -6.29
C ILE A 431 14.05 -27.12 -6.32
N PRO A 432 13.43 -26.73 -7.47
CA PRO A 432 12.00 -26.43 -7.49
C PRO A 432 11.14 -27.67 -7.20
N PHE A 433 11.54 -28.87 -7.64
CA PHE A 433 10.79 -30.10 -7.33
C PHE A 433 10.91 -30.49 -5.85
N ILE A 434 12.08 -30.29 -5.23
CA ILE A 434 12.31 -30.51 -3.80
C ILE A 434 11.49 -29.51 -2.99
N PHE A 435 11.49 -28.23 -3.39
CA PHE A 435 10.71 -27.19 -2.73
C PHE A 435 9.20 -27.45 -2.84
N ILE A 436 8.71 -27.77 -4.04
CA ILE A 436 7.31 -28.17 -4.27
C ILE A 436 6.99 -29.43 -3.45
N GLY A 437 7.87 -30.43 -3.46
CA GLY A 437 7.72 -31.65 -2.68
C GLY A 437 7.62 -31.38 -1.17
N ALA A 438 8.51 -30.55 -0.62
CA ALA A 438 8.51 -30.12 0.77
C ALA A 438 7.26 -29.33 1.15
N LEU A 439 6.79 -28.45 0.25
CA LEU A 439 5.55 -27.70 0.44
C LEU A 439 4.34 -28.63 0.44
N TRP A 440 4.30 -29.62 -0.45
CA TRP A 440 3.25 -30.64 -0.47
C TRP A 440 3.26 -31.50 0.78
N THR A 441 4.42 -31.99 1.25
CA THR A 441 4.49 -32.73 2.50
C THR A 441 4.05 -31.87 3.69
N PHE A 442 4.50 -30.62 3.78
CA PHE A 442 4.05 -29.69 4.82
C PHE A 442 2.53 -29.49 4.79
N THR A 443 1.96 -29.32 3.60
CA THR A 443 0.50 -29.16 3.41
C THR A 443 -0.25 -30.42 3.82
N VAL A 444 0.21 -31.61 3.41
CA VAL A 444 -0.41 -32.89 3.78
C VAL A 444 -0.36 -33.11 5.29
N ILE A 445 0.79 -32.82 5.93
CA ILE A 445 0.95 -32.88 7.39
C ILE A 445 -0.03 -31.92 8.06
N GLY A 446 -0.11 -30.67 7.59
CA GLY A 446 -1.03 -29.66 8.13
C GLY A 446 -2.49 -30.05 7.99
N VAL A 447 -2.90 -30.57 6.83
CA VAL A 447 -4.27 -31.06 6.59
C VAL A 447 -4.58 -32.27 7.48
N PHE A 448 -3.64 -33.20 7.64
CA PHE A 448 -3.84 -34.35 8.51
C PHE A 448 -3.95 -33.93 9.99
N ALA A 449 -3.13 -32.99 10.44
CA ALA A 449 -3.20 -32.41 11.78
C ALA A 449 -4.51 -31.64 12.01
N ALA A 450 -4.97 -30.86 11.03
CA ALA A 450 -6.26 -30.19 11.12
C ALA A 450 -7.41 -31.21 11.17
N ALA A 451 -7.37 -32.25 10.33
CA ALA A 451 -8.36 -33.31 10.32
C ALA A 451 -8.40 -34.10 11.62
N SER A 452 -7.25 -34.35 12.26
CA SER A 452 -7.21 -35.02 13.56
C SER A 452 -7.85 -34.15 14.63
N VAL A 453 -7.58 -32.85 14.66
CA VAL A 453 -8.23 -31.89 15.57
C VAL A 453 -9.74 -31.84 15.34
N PHE A 454 -10.20 -31.77 14.09
CA PHE A 454 -11.63 -31.65 13.75
C PHE A 454 -12.45 -32.90 14.08
N ARG A 455 -11.84 -34.09 14.07
CA ARG A 455 -12.53 -35.33 14.50
C ARG A 455 -12.97 -35.32 15.96
N HIS A 456 -12.33 -34.49 16.80
CA HIS A 456 -12.66 -34.38 18.22
C HIS A 456 -13.74 -33.34 18.49
N LEU A 457 -14.16 -32.56 17.49
CA LEU A 457 -15.21 -31.56 17.63
C LEU A 457 -16.59 -32.18 17.38
N SER A 458 -17.52 -31.95 18.30
CA SER A 458 -18.89 -32.44 18.16
C SER A 458 -19.65 -31.69 17.05
N PHE A 459 -20.64 -32.35 16.45
CA PHE A 459 -21.53 -31.73 15.47
C PHE A 459 -22.23 -30.46 16.01
N LEU A 460 -22.49 -30.40 17.32
CA LEU A 460 -23.08 -29.24 17.97
C LEU A 460 -22.19 -27.99 17.88
N ILE A 461 -20.85 -28.16 17.94
CA ILE A 461 -19.91 -27.05 17.79
C ILE A 461 -19.98 -26.48 16.36
N TRP A 462 -20.01 -27.35 15.35
CA TRP A 462 -20.18 -26.93 13.96
C TRP A 462 -21.49 -26.18 13.72
N LYS A 463 -22.60 -26.66 14.31
CA LYS A 463 -23.88 -25.95 14.26
C LYS A 463 -23.78 -24.57 14.93
N ARG A 464 -23.14 -24.48 16.11
CA ARG A 464 -22.90 -23.22 16.82
C ARG A 464 -22.07 -22.25 15.98
N LEU A 465 -21.00 -22.73 15.33
CA LEU A 465 -20.18 -21.93 14.42
C LEU A 465 -20.99 -21.36 13.27
N LEU A 466 -21.81 -22.17 12.60
CA LEU A 466 -22.65 -21.71 11.49
C LEU A 466 -23.67 -20.65 11.91
N VAL A 467 -24.35 -20.84 13.05
CA VAL A 467 -25.29 -19.84 13.58
C VAL A 467 -24.56 -18.54 13.93
N ALA A 468 -23.43 -18.65 14.63
CA ALA A 468 -22.60 -17.50 14.99
C ALA A 468 -22.10 -16.74 13.74
N SER A 469 -21.72 -17.46 12.68
CA SER A 469 -21.34 -16.88 11.39
C SER A 469 -22.47 -16.10 10.73
N LEU A 470 -23.70 -16.64 10.76
CA LEU A 470 -24.86 -15.94 10.22
C LEU A 470 -25.15 -14.66 11.01
N LEU A 471 -25.09 -14.70 12.33
CA LEU A 471 -25.26 -13.51 13.18
C LEU A 471 -24.22 -12.44 12.87
N THR A 472 -22.93 -12.80 12.80
CA THR A 472 -21.87 -11.84 12.42
C THR A 472 -22.10 -11.32 11.01
N CYS A 473 -22.50 -12.16 10.05
CA CYS A 473 -22.80 -11.75 8.68
C CYS A 473 -23.93 -10.71 8.63
N THR A 474 -25.00 -10.88 9.41
CA THR A 474 -26.09 -9.88 9.48
C THR A 474 -25.59 -8.53 10.00
N ARG A 475 -24.67 -8.52 10.96
CA ARG A 475 -24.05 -7.28 11.46
C ARG A 475 -23.11 -6.63 10.46
N VAL A 476 -22.31 -7.42 9.74
CA VAL A 476 -21.48 -6.93 8.63
C VAL A 476 -22.35 -6.25 7.56
N VAL A 477 -23.44 -6.90 7.15
CA VAL A 477 -24.37 -6.34 6.15
C VAL A 477 -25.05 -5.08 6.68
N ALA A 478 -25.49 -5.07 7.93
CA ALA A 478 -26.10 -3.89 8.55
C ALA A 478 -25.12 -2.71 8.64
N ALA A 479 -23.88 -2.95 9.10
CA ALA A 479 -22.84 -1.93 9.17
C ALA A 479 -22.49 -1.38 7.78
N LEU A 480 -22.43 -2.26 6.76
CA LEU A 480 -22.18 -1.86 5.37
C LEU A 480 -23.33 -1.01 4.82
N ALA A 481 -24.58 -1.43 5.02
CA ALA A 481 -25.75 -0.70 4.55
C ALA A 481 -25.83 0.70 5.17
N LEU A 482 -25.63 0.81 6.49
CA LEU A 482 -25.58 2.10 7.19
C LEU A 482 -24.41 2.96 6.72
N SER A 483 -23.22 2.37 6.53
CA SER A 483 -22.07 3.07 5.96
C SER A 483 -22.42 3.66 4.60
N LEU A 484 -22.99 2.86 3.68
CA LEU A 484 -23.34 3.31 2.33
C LEU A 484 -24.33 4.48 2.33
N VAL A 485 -25.38 4.40 3.15
CA VAL A 485 -26.39 5.46 3.28
C VAL A 485 -25.77 6.78 3.72
N ILE A 486 -24.74 6.74 4.58
CA ILE A 486 -24.09 7.95 5.10
C ILE A 486 -22.96 8.43 4.18
N THR A 487 -22.04 7.54 3.81
CA THR A 487 -20.80 7.92 3.15
C THR A 487 -20.93 8.14 1.66
N VAL A 488 -21.89 7.52 0.97
CA VAL A 488 -22.08 7.77 -0.47
C VAL A 488 -22.54 9.20 -0.72
N PRO A 489 -23.59 9.72 -0.05
CA PRO A 489 -23.98 11.14 -0.19
C PRO A 489 -22.87 12.10 0.23
N VAL A 490 -22.24 11.86 1.38
CA VAL A 490 -21.17 12.71 1.91
C VAL A 490 -19.95 12.70 0.97
N GLY A 491 -19.56 11.53 0.46
CA GLY A 491 -18.42 11.39 -0.44
C GLY A 491 -18.65 12.08 -1.78
N VAL A 492 -19.85 11.96 -2.35
CA VAL A 492 -20.22 12.67 -3.59
C VAL A 492 -20.22 14.18 -3.36
N TRP A 493 -20.75 14.64 -2.21
CA TRP A 493 -20.77 16.06 -1.86
C TRP A 493 -19.36 16.65 -1.72
N ILE A 494 -18.46 15.93 -1.05
CA ILE A 494 -17.04 16.31 -0.91
C ILE A 494 -16.33 16.27 -2.27
N GLY A 495 -16.45 15.17 -3.02
CA GLY A 495 -15.73 14.97 -4.28
C GLY A 495 -16.11 15.95 -5.38
N ARG A 496 -17.36 16.43 -5.41
CA ARG A 496 -17.82 17.40 -6.41
C ARG A 496 -17.30 18.83 -6.18
N ASN A 497 -16.84 19.17 -4.97
CA ASN A 497 -16.39 20.52 -4.64
C ASN A 497 -14.92 20.52 -4.23
N GLN A 498 -14.04 20.98 -5.12
CA GLN A 498 -12.58 20.99 -4.89
C GLN A 498 -12.18 21.77 -3.62
N LYS A 499 -12.85 22.90 -3.33
CA LYS A 499 -12.57 23.71 -2.12
C LYS A 499 -12.95 22.95 -0.84
N LEU A 500 -14.09 22.27 -0.87
CA LEU A 500 -14.56 21.46 0.25
C LEU A 500 -13.64 20.25 0.47
N ALA A 501 -13.22 19.59 -0.61
CA ALA A 501 -12.26 18.49 -0.57
C ALA A 501 -10.93 18.94 0.05
N ALA A 502 -10.39 20.08 -0.36
CA ALA A 502 -9.12 20.61 0.19
C ALA A 502 -9.16 20.81 1.71
N TYR A 503 -10.30 21.21 2.27
CA TYR A 503 -10.46 21.42 3.72
C TYR A 503 -10.85 20.15 4.50
N LEU A 504 -11.81 19.36 3.98
CA LEU A 504 -12.32 18.20 4.69
C LEU A 504 -11.45 16.96 4.54
N GLN A 505 -10.71 16.79 3.44
CA GLN A 505 -9.91 15.59 3.21
C GLN A 505 -8.83 15.38 4.29
N PRO A 506 -8.07 16.39 4.76
CA PRO A 506 -7.16 16.24 5.89
C PRO A 506 -7.86 15.81 7.19
N ILE A 507 -9.04 16.37 7.48
CA ILE A 507 -9.83 16.03 8.67
C ILE A 507 -10.31 14.57 8.59
N VAL A 508 -10.85 14.18 7.44
CA VAL A 508 -11.30 12.81 7.16
C VAL A 508 -10.15 11.82 7.24
N GLN A 509 -8.96 12.16 6.74
CA GLN A 509 -7.75 11.32 6.87
C GLN A 509 -7.35 11.09 8.33
N ILE A 510 -7.34 12.15 9.14
CA ILE A 510 -7.03 12.03 10.58
C ILE A 510 -8.09 11.16 11.25
N ALA A 511 -9.37 11.44 11.03
CA ALA A 511 -10.47 10.68 11.63
C ALA A 511 -10.46 9.20 11.22
N ALA A 512 -10.18 8.91 9.96
CA ALA A 512 -10.04 7.54 9.44
C ALA A 512 -8.80 6.82 9.97
N SER A 513 -7.77 7.55 10.39
CA SER A 513 -6.56 6.96 10.98
C SER A 513 -6.74 6.59 12.45
N VAL A 514 -7.76 7.14 13.14
CA VAL A 514 -8.06 6.79 14.53
C VAL A 514 -8.64 5.38 14.59
N PRO A 515 -8.01 4.45 15.31
CA PRO A 515 -8.50 3.07 15.37
C PRO A 515 -9.84 3.01 16.09
N ALA A 516 -10.83 2.35 15.48
CA ALA A 516 -12.15 2.16 16.07
C ALA A 516 -12.09 1.44 17.44
N THR A 517 -11.06 0.59 17.63
CA THR A 517 -10.79 -0.11 18.90
C THR A 517 -10.45 0.84 20.04
N ALA A 518 -9.83 2.00 19.78
CA ALA A 518 -9.57 3.01 20.82
C ALA A 518 -10.84 3.73 21.29
N LEU A 519 -11.90 3.72 20.49
CA LEU A 519 -13.21 4.29 20.84
C LEU A 519 -14.09 3.31 21.63
N PHE A 520 -13.68 2.05 21.76
CA PHE A 520 -14.46 1.00 22.39
C PHE A 520 -14.94 1.36 23.81
N PRO A 521 -14.09 1.82 24.74
CA PRO A 521 -14.53 2.07 26.12
C PRO A 521 -15.64 3.13 26.20
N PHE A 522 -15.59 4.13 25.33
CA PHE A 522 -16.61 5.18 25.24
C PHE A 522 -17.92 4.66 24.69
N LEU A 523 -17.85 3.79 23.68
CA LEU A 523 -19.04 3.21 23.09
C LEU A 523 -19.76 2.28 24.07
N VAL A 524 -19.04 1.41 24.77
CA VAL A 524 -19.67 0.52 25.77
C VAL A 524 -20.27 1.31 26.92
N LEU A 525 -19.60 2.36 27.38
CA LEU A 525 -20.18 3.28 28.36
C LEU A 525 -21.46 3.97 27.84
N ALA A 526 -21.49 4.38 26.58
CA ALA A 526 -22.69 4.98 25.98
C ALA A 526 -23.83 3.96 25.87
N LEU A 527 -23.53 2.73 25.46
CA LEU A 527 -24.50 1.65 25.32
C LEU A 527 -25.09 1.25 26.66
N THR A 528 -24.28 1.11 27.72
CA THR A 528 -24.77 0.77 29.06
C THR A 528 -25.70 1.85 29.61
N ARG A 529 -25.48 3.12 29.29
CA ARG A 529 -26.38 4.23 29.67
C ARG A 529 -27.71 4.24 28.91
N VAL A 530 -27.70 3.85 27.63
CA VAL A 530 -28.90 3.84 26.78
C VAL A 530 -29.66 2.49 26.86
N GLY A 531 -29.10 1.49 27.54
CA GLY A 531 -29.66 0.13 27.60
C GLY A 531 -29.47 -0.67 26.32
N GLY A 532 -28.52 -0.26 25.46
CA GLY A 532 -28.21 -0.95 24.20
C GLY A 532 -27.39 -2.22 24.42
N SER A 533 -27.66 -3.27 23.63
CA SER A 533 -26.86 -4.49 23.65
C SER A 533 -25.55 -4.31 22.88
N LEU A 534 -24.53 -5.11 23.21
CA LEU A 534 -23.28 -5.15 22.43
C LEU A 534 -23.53 -5.56 20.96
N GLY A 535 -24.65 -6.20 20.66
CA GLY A 535 -25.06 -6.48 19.28
C GLY A 535 -25.20 -5.20 18.44
N ILE A 536 -25.80 -4.12 18.98
CA ILE A 536 -25.91 -2.82 18.30
C ILE A 536 -24.56 -2.09 18.34
N GLY A 537 -23.86 -2.18 19.47
CA GLY A 537 -22.52 -1.61 19.63
C GLY A 537 -21.52 -2.12 18.60
N SER A 538 -21.52 -3.42 18.35
CA SER A 538 -20.63 -4.05 17.36
C SER A 538 -20.90 -3.53 15.95
N ILE A 539 -22.16 -3.32 15.55
CA ILE A 539 -22.50 -2.68 14.26
C ILE A 539 -21.89 -1.27 14.17
N ALA A 540 -22.00 -0.47 15.24
CA ALA A 540 -21.43 0.87 15.27
C ALA A 540 -19.89 0.85 15.18
N LEU A 541 -19.21 -0.06 15.89
CA LEU A 541 -17.75 -0.22 15.82
C LEU A 541 -17.29 -0.68 14.44
N MET A 542 -17.99 -1.66 13.86
CA MET A 542 -17.70 -2.14 12.52
C MET A 542 -17.87 -1.00 11.51
N MET A 543 -18.96 -0.24 11.60
CA MET A 543 -19.21 0.92 10.76
C MET A 543 -18.09 1.96 10.88
N LEU A 544 -17.67 2.32 12.10
CA LEU A 544 -16.56 3.26 12.34
C LEU A 544 -15.24 2.76 11.75
N GLY A 545 -15.02 1.45 11.71
CA GLY A 545 -13.84 0.85 11.06
C GLY A 545 -13.91 0.84 9.53
N THR A 546 -15.12 0.76 8.95
CA THR A 546 -15.28 0.41 7.52
C THR A 546 -15.76 1.55 6.64
N MET A 547 -16.48 2.52 7.19
CA MET A 547 -17.11 3.60 6.43
C MET A 547 -16.10 4.45 5.64
N TRP A 548 -14.87 4.58 6.16
CA TRP A 548 -13.81 5.35 5.53
C TRP A 548 -13.36 4.79 4.18
N TYR A 549 -13.34 3.45 4.02
CA TYR A 549 -12.97 2.82 2.75
C TYR A 549 -13.95 3.19 1.64
N ILE A 550 -15.25 3.23 1.95
CA ILE A 550 -16.29 3.65 1.01
C ILE A 550 -16.14 5.15 0.74
N LEU A 551 -15.99 5.96 1.78
CA LEU A 551 -15.90 7.41 1.67
C LEU A 551 -14.76 7.85 0.73
N PHE A 552 -13.54 7.35 0.93
CA PHE A 552 -12.40 7.73 0.08
C PHE A 552 -12.58 7.29 -1.37
N ASN A 553 -13.08 6.07 -1.60
CA ASN A 553 -13.34 5.59 -2.95
C ASN A 553 -14.44 6.42 -3.64
N VAL A 554 -15.51 6.76 -2.93
CA VAL A 554 -16.59 7.60 -3.49
C VAL A 554 -16.10 9.02 -3.78
N ILE A 555 -15.26 9.60 -2.93
CA ILE A 555 -14.64 10.91 -3.19
C ILE A 555 -13.81 10.84 -4.48
N ALA A 556 -12.95 9.83 -4.62
CA ALA A 556 -12.14 9.64 -5.81
C ALA A 556 -12.99 9.43 -7.07
N GLY A 557 -14.05 8.60 -6.97
CA GLY A 557 -14.97 8.36 -8.08
C GLY A 557 -15.76 9.61 -8.48
N ALA A 558 -16.19 10.43 -7.52
CA ALA A 558 -16.89 11.68 -7.80
C ALA A 558 -15.96 12.73 -8.43
N GLN A 559 -14.69 12.79 -8.02
CA GLN A 559 -13.66 13.66 -8.64
C GLN A 559 -13.26 13.22 -10.04
N ALA A 560 -13.40 11.93 -10.35
CA ALA A 560 -13.08 11.39 -11.67
C ALA A 560 -14.16 11.68 -12.72
N ILE A 561 -15.36 12.13 -12.34
CA ILE A 561 -16.41 12.53 -13.28
C ILE A 561 -16.07 13.91 -13.85
N PRO A 562 -15.83 14.04 -15.18
CA PRO A 562 -15.55 15.33 -15.80
C PRO A 562 -16.66 16.37 -15.56
N SER A 563 -16.27 17.64 -15.35
CA SER A 563 -17.20 18.73 -15.05
C SER A 563 -18.23 18.96 -16.15
N GLU A 564 -17.86 18.68 -17.39
CA GLU A 564 -18.69 18.84 -18.60
C GLU A 564 -19.96 17.98 -18.51
N PHE A 565 -19.91 16.80 -17.89
CA PHE A 565 -21.11 15.98 -17.70
C PHE A 565 -22.12 16.62 -16.75
N PHE A 566 -21.64 17.36 -15.73
CA PHE A 566 -22.52 18.10 -14.84
C PHE A 566 -23.12 19.33 -15.53
N GLU A 567 -22.41 19.96 -16.48
CA GLU A 567 -22.94 21.05 -17.30
C GLU A 567 -24.02 20.55 -18.27
N VAL A 568 -23.78 19.41 -18.93
CA VAL A 568 -24.78 18.74 -19.77
C VAL A 568 -26.03 18.37 -18.96
N ASP A 569 -25.87 17.81 -17.76
CA ASP A 569 -26.99 17.52 -16.87
C ASP A 569 -27.77 18.78 -16.44
N GLN A 570 -27.09 19.91 -16.22
CA GLN A 570 -27.76 21.18 -15.92
C GLN A 570 -28.63 21.67 -17.09
N ILE A 571 -28.17 21.48 -18.33
CA ILE A 571 -28.90 21.88 -19.54
C ILE A 571 -30.06 20.92 -19.85
N TYR A 572 -29.82 19.60 -19.83
CA TYR A 572 -30.79 18.59 -20.27
C TYR A 572 -31.62 17.97 -19.14
N GLY A 573 -31.05 17.82 -17.94
CA GLY A 573 -31.66 17.17 -16.78
C GLY A 573 -32.62 18.05 -15.97
N LYS A 574 -32.72 19.35 -16.30
CA LYS A 574 -33.63 20.34 -15.68
C LYS A 574 -33.51 20.46 -14.16
N GLY A 575 -32.40 20.05 -13.57
CA GLY A 575 -32.16 20.13 -12.12
C GLY A 575 -32.86 19.05 -11.27
N ASP A 576 -33.40 17.98 -11.88
CA ASP A 576 -33.93 16.84 -11.13
C ASP A 576 -32.78 16.07 -10.45
N VAL A 577 -32.71 16.21 -9.12
CA VAL A 577 -31.70 15.54 -8.30
C VAL A 577 -31.79 14.03 -8.43
N PHE A 578 -32.98 13.45 -8.46
CA PHE A 578 -33.15 12.00 -8.54
C PHE A 578 -32.68 11.46 -9.89
N LEU A 579 -33.03 12.16 -10.99
CA LEU A 579 -32.57 11.80 -12.33
C LEU A 579 -31.05 11.84 -12.39
N ARG A 580 -30.42 12.94 -11.93
CA ARG A 580 -28.97 13.10 -11.87
C ARG A 580 -28.28 11.97 -11.10
N TRP A 581 -28.83 11.59 -9.95
CA TRP A 581 -28.28 10.49 -9.15
C TRP A 581 -28.34 9.15 -9.90
N ARG A 582 -29.44 8.88 -10.59
CA ARG A 582 -29.68 7.63 -11.31
C ARG A 582 -28.87 7.52 -12.62
N THR A 583 -28.72 8.61 -13.38
CA THR A 583 -28.14 8.58 -14.73
C THR A 583 -26.67 8.97 -14.78
N LEU A 584 -26.22 9.86 -13.90
CA LEU A 584 -24.86 10.40 -13.92
C LEU A 584 -24.04 9.94 -12.70
N ILE A 585 -24.48 10.28 -11.50
CA ILE A 585 -23.65 10.10 -10.29
C ILE A 585 -23.43 8.62 -9.98
N LEU A 586 -24.49 7.84 -9.77
CA LEU A 586 -24.35 6.42 -9.39
C LEU A 586 -23.62 5.61 -10.48
N PRO A 587 -23.94 5.74 -11.78
CA PRO A 587 -23.19 5.06 -12.83
C PRO A 587 -21.71 5.49 -12.88
N GLY A 588 -21.42 6.79 -12.74
CA GLY A 588 -20.06 7.32 -12.80
C GLY A 588 -19.18 6.87 -11.64
N ILE A 589 -19.72 6.84 -10.42
CA ILE A 589 -18.97 6.39 -9.24
C ILE A 589 -18.97 4.86 -9.06
N PHE A 590 -19.78 4.11 -9.82
CA PHE A 590 -20.02 2.68 -9.58
C PHE A 590 -18.73 1.84 -9.47
N PRO A 591 -17.72 1.97 -10.35
CA PRO A 591 -16.48 1.19 -10.24
C PRO A 591 -15.71 1.46 -8.94
N TYR A 592 -15.67 2.73 -8.54
CA TYR A 592 -15.03 3.14 -7.30
C TYR A 592 -15.86 2.68 -6.08
N LEU A 593 -17.18 2.79 -6.13
CA LEU A 593 -18.07 2.34 -5.07
C LEU A 593 -17.91 0.84 -4.80
N ILE A 594 -17.88 0.01 -5.84
CA ILE A 594 -17.63 -1.43 -5.69
C ILE A 594 -16.27 -1.69 -5.05
N THR A 595 -15.23 -0.98 -5.49
CA THR A 595 -13.89 -1.09 -4.88
C THR A 595 -13.93 -0.72 -3.39
N GLY A 596 -14.60 0.37 -3.03
CA GLY A 596 -14.79 0.78 -1.64
C GLY A 596 -15.58 -0.22 -0.80
N ILE A 597 -16.64 -0.81 -1.35
CA ILE A 597 -17.46 -1.83 -0.67
C ILE A 597 -16.64 -3.10 -0.39
N VAL A 598 -15.89 -3.61 -1.38
CA VAL A 598 -15.08 -4.82 -1.20
C VAL A 598 -14.06 -4.64 -0.09
N THR A 599 -13.35 -3.51 -0.08
CA THR A 599 -12.37 -3.18 0.96
C THR A 599 -13.04 -2.99 2.32
N ALA A 600 -14.20 -2.32 2.37
CA ALA A 600 -14.97 -2.13 3.59
C ALA A 600 -15.44 -3.46 4.19
N VAL A 601 -15.89 -4.41 3.38
CA VAL A 601 -16.30 -5.74 3.88
C VAL A 601 -15.11 -6.52 4.43
N GLY A 602 -13.95 -6.47 3.79
CA GLY A 602 -12.71 -7.03 4.33
C GLY A 602 -12.39 -6.45 5.72
N GLY A 603 -12.48 -5.12 5.86
CA GLY A 603 -12.34 -4.43 7.14
C GLY A 603 -13.42 -4.83 8.16
N ALA A 604 -14.67 -5.03 7.73
CA ALA A 604 -15.80 -5.38 8.59
C ALA A 604 -15.61 -6.73 9.25
N TRP A 605 -15.16 -7.72 8.49
CA TRP A 605 -14.85 -9.05 9.02
C TRP A 605 -13.79 -8.96 10.12
N ASN A 606 -12.69 -8.25 9.89
CA ASN A 606 -11.67 -8.03 10.92
C ASN A 606 -12.21 -7.25 12.13
N ALA A 607 -13.04 -6.23 11.89
CA ALA A 607 -13.66 -5.45 12.95
C ALA A 607 -14.64 -6.24 13.81
N SER A 608 -15.29 -7.26 13.24
CA SER A 608 -16.22 -8.12 13.99
C SER A 608 -15.54 -8.86 15.15
N ILE A 609 -14.29 -9.28 14.98
CA ILE A 609 -13.58 -10.10 15.98
C ILE A 609 -13.32 -9.31 17.26
N VAL A 610 -12.92 -8.05 17.10
CA VAL A 610 -12.64 -7.17 18.24
C VAL A 610 -13.92 -6.55 18.79
N SER A 611 -14.96 -6.32 17.96
CA SER A 611 -16.18 -5.64 18.42
C SER A 611 -17.21 -6.57 19.07
N GLU A 612 -17.13 -7.88 18.84
CA GLU A 612 -18.08 -8.85 19.40
C GLU A 612 -17.68 -9.42 20.78
N TYR A 613 -16.42 -9.23 21.21
CA TYR A 613 -15.88 -9.76 22.48
C TYR A 613 -14.93 -8.75 23.11
N VAL A 614 -15.30 -8.19 24.27
CA VAL A 614 -14.46 -7.19 24.92
C VAL A 614 -14.54 -7.19 26.44
N HIS A 615 -13.40 -6.94 27.08
CA HIS A 615 -13.30 -6.73 28.52
C HIS A 615 -13.49 -5.25 28.88
N PHE A 616 -14.39 -4.98 29.82
CA PHE A 616 -14.66 -3.64 30.33
C PHE A 616 -15.03 -3.69 31.80
N GLN A 617 -14.38 -2.86 32.64
CA GLN A 617 -14.60 -2.84 34.10
C GLN A 617 -14.50 -4.22 34.78
N GLY A 618 -13.57 -5.06 34.33
CA GLY A 618 -13.41 -6.44 34.83
C GLY A 618 -14.54 -7.40 34.43
N THR A 619 -15.55 -6.93 33.70
CA THR A 619 -16.64 -7.76 33.15
C THR A 619 -16.40 -8.05 31.68
N LEU A 620 -16.63 -9.30 31.28
CA LEU A 620 -16.60 -9.67 29.87
C LEU A 620 -17.95 -9.33 29.23
N VAL A 621 -17.95 -8.35 28.32
CA VAL A 621 -19.11 -8.01 27.51
C VAL A 621 -18.92 -8.68 26.15
N LYS A 622 -19.77 -9.66 25.83
CA LYS A 622 -19.76 -10.37 24.55
C LYS A 622 -21.14 -10.46 23.92
N THR A 623 -21.18 -10.56 22.60
CA THR A 623 -22.39 -10.88 21.83
C THR A 623 -22.20 -12.21 21.11
N GLU A 624 -23.29 -12.91 20.79
CA GLU A 624 -23.21 -14.13 19.98
C GLU A 624 -22.75 -13.79 18.56
N GLY A 625 -21.61 -14.35 18.14
CA GLY A 625 -21.03 -14.12 16.83
C GLY A 625 -19.74 -14.91 16.64
N LEU A 626 -19.34 -15.08 15.38
CA LEU A 626 -18.14 -15.81 15.01
C LEU A 626 -16.88 -15.12 15.54
N GLY A 627 -16.85 -13.79 15.51
CA GLY A 627 -15.77 -12.99 16.06
C GLY A 627 -15.61 -13.20 17.56
N ALA A 628 -16.71 -13.28 18.30
CA ALA A 628 -16.67 -13.58 19.72
C ALA A 628 -16.13 -14.98 20.02
N ILE A 629 -16.47 -15.99 19.21
CA ILE A 629 -15.95 -17.35 19.37
C ILE A 629 -14.44 -17.40 19.11
N ILE A 630 -13.94 -16.69 18.09
CA ILE A 630 -12.50 -16.59 17.79
C ILE A 630 -11.76 -15.97 18.98
N SER A 631 -12.23 -14.81 19.46
CA SER A 631 -11.60 -14.10 20.57
C SER A 631 -11.64 -14.91 21.88
N GLU A 632 -12.76 -15.57 22.17
CA GLU A 632 -12.90 -16.46 23.34
C GLU A 632 -11.95 -17.67 23.25
N ALA A 633 -11.87 -18.31 22.07
CA ALA A 633 -10.98 -19.45 21.86
C ALA A 633 -9.50 -19.06 21.94
N ALA A 634 -9.14 -17.86 21.45
CA ALA A 634 -7.79 -17.32 21.56
C ALA A 634 -7.42 -17.00 23.02
N ALA A 635 -8.30 -16.34 23.76
CA ALA A 635 -8.06 -15.99 25.17
C ALA A 635 -7.98 -17.21 26.11
N THR A 636 -8.77 -18.25 25.82
CA THR A 636 -8.81 -19.49 26.63
C THR A 636 -7.79 -20.54 26.19
N GLY A 637 -7.06 -20.33 25.08
CA GLY A 637 -6.14 -21.33 24.54
C GLY A 637 -6.84 -22.57 23.97
N ASN A 638 -8.12 -22.48 23.60
CA ASN A 638 -8.86 -23.56 22.96
C ASN A 638 -8.50 -23.67 21.47
N TYR A 639 -7.32 -24.23 21.18
CA TYR A 639 -6.80 -24.36 19.81
C TYR A 639 -7.74 -25.10 18.84
N PRO A 640 -8.44 -26.18 19.23
CA PRO A 640 -9.40 -26.84 18.34
C PRO A 640 -10.53 -25.91 17.88
N LEU A 641 -11.15 -25.19 18.81
CA LEU A 641 -12.21 -24.23 18.50
C LEU A 641 -11.69 -23.03 17.70
N LEU A 642 -10.48 -22.56 18.03
CA LEU A 642 -9.81 -21.48 17.34
C LEU A 642 -9.54 -21.84 15.87
N LEU A 643 -9.00 -23.03 15.61
CA LEU A 643 -8.74 -23.51 14.25
C LEU A 643 -10.04 -23.67 13.46
N ALA A 644 -11.07 -24.29 14.05
CA ALA A 644 -12.35 -24.50 13.38
C ALA A 644 -13.06 -23.17 13.04
N SER A 645 -13.12 -22.24 13.98
CA SER A 645 -13.72 -20.91 13.76
C SER A 645 -12.94 -20.10 12.71
N THR A 646 -11.61 -20.21 12.70
CA THR A 646 -10.74 -19.59 11.67
C THR A 646 -11.03 -20.13 10.28
N VAL A 647 -11.11 -21.46 10.12
CA VAL A 647 -11.43 -22.08 8.83
C VAL A 647 -12.83 -21.66 8.34
N VAL A 648 -13.81 -21.60 9.23
CA VAL A 648 -15.16 -21.12 8.89
C VAL A 648 -15.12 -19.66 8.43
N MET A 649 -14.40 -18.79 9.14
CA MET A 649 -14.30 -17.37 8.80
C MET A 649 -13.58 -17.15 7.46
N SER A 650 -12.39 -17.74 7.28
CA SER A 650 -11.64 -17.63 6.03
C SER A 650 -12.42 -18.23 4.86
N GLY A 651 -13.11 -19.36 5.08
CA GLY A 651 -14.01 -19.95 4.08
C GLY A 651 -15.13 -18.98 3.67
N LEU A 652 -15.82 -18.36 4.63
CA LEU A 652 -16.87 -17.38 4.33
C LEU A 652 -16.36 -16.17 3.56
N VAL A 653 -15.21 -15.62 3.95
CA VAL A 653 -14.58 -14.48 3.26
C VAL A 653 -14.23 -14.86 1.81
N LEU A 654 -13.59 -16.02 1.60
CA LEU A 654 -13.21 -16.51 0.27
C LEU A 654 -14.43 -16.80 -0.61
N LEU A 655 -15.48 -17.43 -0.05
CA LEU A 655 -16.73 -17.69 -0.77
C LEU A 655 -17.43 -16.39 -1.16
N THR A 656 -17.52 -15.43 -0.24
CA THR A 656 -18.09 -14.10 -0.50
C THR A 656 -17.30 -13.39 -1.61
N ASN A 657 -15.97 -13.43 -1.54
CA ASN A 657 -15.10 -12.84 -2.57
C ASN A 657 -15.30 -13.48 -3.95
N ARG A 658 -15.40 -14.81 -3.98
CA ARG A 658 -15.55 -15.56 -5.23
C ARG A 658 -16.92 -15.39 -5.87
N PHE A 659 -17.99 -15.46 -5.09
CA PHE A 659 -19.36 -15.54 -5.59
C PHE A 659 -20.08 -14.20 -5.64
N ILE A 660 -19.69 -13.21 -4.83
CA ILE A 660 -20.36 -11.90 -4.78
C ILE A 660 -19.45 -10.81 -5.37
N TRP A 661 -18.22 -10.69 -4.87
CA TRP A 661 -17.35 -9.57 -5.25
C TRP A 661 -16.76 -9.70 -6.66
N SER A 662 -16.24 -10.88 -7.01
CA SER A 662 -15.62 -11.09 -8.33
C SER A 662 -16.59 -10.81 -9.50
N PRO A 663 -17.87 -11.25 -9.46
CA PRO A 663 -18.84 -10.91 -10.51
C PRO A 663 -19.18 -9.42 -10.56
N LEU A 664 -19.37 -8.76 -9.41
CA LEU A 664 -19.68 -7.33 -9.34
C LEU A 664 -18.55 -6.47 -9.90
N TYR A 665 -17.30 -6.85 -9.63
CA TYR A 665 -16.13 -6.16 -10.17
C TYR A 665 -16.08 -6.25 -11.70
N ARG A 666 -16.38 -7.43 -12.26
CA ARG A 666 -16.46 -7.62 -13.71
C ARG A 666 -17.55 -6.75 -14.34
N LEU A 667 -18.74 -6.71 -13.72
CA LEU A 667 -19.83 -5.84 -14.18
C LEU A 667 -19.43 -4.36 -14.18
N ALA A 668 -18.74 -3.92 -13.13
CA ALA A 668 -18.24 -2.54 -13.04
C ALA A 668 -17.28 -2.20 -14.17
N GLN A 669 -16.35 -3.10 -14.50
CA GLN A 669 -15.37 -2.89 -15.56
C GLN A 669 -15.97 -2.95 -16.97
N GLU A 670 -16.92 -3.85 -17.22
CA GLU A 670 -17.50 -4.05 -18.56
C GLU A 670 -18.52 -2.96 -18.93
N ARG A 671 -19.32 -2.47 -17.96
CA ARG A 671 -20.48 -1.62 -18.25
C ARG A 671 -20.30 -0.15 -17.89
N PHE A 672 -19.49 0.15 -16.86
CA PHE A 672 -19.43 1.49 -16.25
C PHE A 672 -18.06 2.15 -16.37
N ARG A 673 -17.11 1.52 -17.08
CA ARG A 673 -15.80 2.13 -17.35
C ARG A 673 -15.95 3.26 -18.36
N ILE A 674 -15.90 4.49 -17.89
CA ILE A 674 -15.79 5.69 -18.72
C ILE A 674 -14.41 5.62 -19.37
N SER A 675 -14.36 5.06 -20.58
CA SER A 675 -13.15 5.01 -21.37
C SER A 675 -13.03 6.37 -22.04
N ALA A 676 -12.12 7.20 -21.52
CA ALA A 676 -11.65 8.39 -22.22
C ALA A 676 -10.86 7.97 -23.47
#